data_AF-A0AAD7K7M4-F1
#
_entry.id   AF-A0AAD7K7M4-F1
#
_cell.length_a   1.000
_cell.length_b   1.000
_cell.length_c   1.000
_cell.angle_alpha   90.00
_cell.angle_beta   90.00
_cell.angle_gamma   90.00
#
_symmetry.space_group_name_H-M   'P 1'
#
loop_
_entity.id
_entity.type
_entity.pdbx_description
1 polymer ?
#
loop_
_entity_poly.entity_id
_entity_poly.type
_entity_poly.pdbx_seq_one_letter_code
_entity_poly.pdbx_strand_id
1 'polypeptide(L)'
;MSFWWNTSILPILAFMREANYPEDAVQSYTLFFQAKILPLLALPESAYPSWMTDDHTPLELSLFLGKTGDPLVRFAIEASALPQAGDRSIRTFRNALQRLSLSLVMEPEFNLDWFDICAEELLLADTQQPLESKGHPVSETFIGFDCGHYSAGMKIYFAPRIRALVTGESPEQMLAQLAPRLGLESPWTKITHFLSGFPAGDRPEIEIVAVDCVPGAQNRLKIYFRTDLVSYAQLEYFLTLGDALPSADVSAGLDQARLLWEALTCNVTAAGFRSGLVYYELRQNRENPSSKVYIPAQRGLPNDLAVAKSIATLESRLSTPYPRFVQAVFPHRSLSARSGIHTYACCTVKPCGGGISLYYSPEAFAPERTPGLRAALSTPELLSFPTTLTPVLQCHHVQGLKDADVCFAPDCCIRDLLVFSPTFRMLQGRDKVVRHLRSASRTFRDFKILGNVVLKVVTCELSLIQGRMHFEDDTTTYNAVFTLASRGNGPWRCWALFTLLDDLKSSAIPSSLRHRSVRGRGAEFDALIIGAGQAGLATAARLKELGLKACVIERNSRVGAAWRERYESLQFNTPKDFSHLPYLPFPEDWPMFPSATKVAEHMEKYPQLLGLDVRTSTKTIRAEFDEFGRTWTVQLQREDGSEFTLVSSHLVVATGVDILGGQRARIPQIPGLKGYQGRVLHSTEVRDMHQWLGKRVVVFGAGCSGHDIAMALCKGGASEITMIQRSPTAVISREVLLKLFPDLYTGDNRPPINVADELYLALPTPASKVLRGSMMAKLALLDADLHCKLQAAGFQLPPGESDFIERLTVRRGGYYIDQGCSGLIADGSINLKPYNSIQSLASNGIVFTNGDKLSADTIIFATGFESDAKPASFLDESVYTVTGKIGGIDEEGEAIGLWRPSGYDHLWFAGGDLFNCRFYSRLLALQILRLQGSSDEV
;
A
#
# COMPACT_ATOMS: atom_id res chain seq x y z
N MET A 1 -10.05 0.04 21.37
CA MET A 1 -10.55 0.06 19.97
C MET A 1 -12.06 -0.10 19.87
N SER A 2 -12.68 -1.20 20.36
CA SER A 2 -14.14 -1.39 20.30
C SER A 2 -14.93 -0.23 20.94
N PHE A 3 -14.42 0.29 22.07
CA PHE A 3 -14.94 1.50 22.70
C PHE A 3 -15.06 2.68 21.72
N TRP A 4 -13.92 3.18 21.21
CA TRP A 4 -13.89 4.31 20.27
C TRP A 4 -14.66 4.07 18.98
N TRP A 5 -14.71 2.81 18.52
CA TRP A 5 -15.53 2.44 17.38
C TRP A 5 -17.01 2.77 17.63
N ASN A 6 -17.55 2.31 18.76
CA ASN A 6 -18.95 2.48 19.09
C ASN A 6 -19.30 3.91 19.53
N THR A 7 -18.40 4.55 20.27
CA THR A 7 -18.69 5.84 20.90
C THR A 7 -18.35 7.04 20.01
N SER A 8 -17.40 6.90 19.08
CA SER A 8 -16.92 8.02 18.26
C SER A 8 -17.01 7.74 16.77
N ILE A 9 -16.54 6.58 16.28
CA ILE A 9 -16.47 6.31 14.83
C ILE A 9 -17.84 6.03 14.20
N LEU A 10 -18.68 5.21 14.83
CA LEU A 10 -20.04 4.95 14.33
C LEU A 10 -20.86 6.25 14.17
N PRO A 11 -20.82 7.21 15.11
CA PRO A 11 -21.38 8.55 14.88
C PRO A 11 -20.86 9.24 13.61
N ILE A 12 -19.55 9.18 13.30
CA ILE A 12 -19.01 9.80 12.07
C ILE A 12 -19.59 9.12 10.81
N LEU A 13 -19.67 7.79 10.81
CA LEU A 13 -20.24 7.05 9.69
C LEU A 13 -21.74 7.30 9.55
N ALA A 14 -22.47 7.46 10.66
CA ALA A 14 -23.87 7.88 10.65
C ALA A 14 -24.02 9.29 10.06
N PHE A 15 -23.14 10.22 10.43
CA PHE A 15 -23.05 11.56 9.83
C PHE A 15 -22.91 11.49 8.32
N MET A 16 -21.99 10.66 7.81
CA MET A 16 -21.76 10.52 6.37
C MET A 16 -22.99 9.99 5.63
N ARG A 17 -23.65 8.96 6.19
CA ARG A 17 -24.87 8.40 5.58
C ARG A 17 -26.01 9.41 5.54
N GLU A 18 -26.27 10.08 6.65
CA GLU A 18 -27.31 11.11 6.72
C GLU A 18 -26.96 12.37 5.90
N ALA A 19 -25.67 12.60 5.62
CA ALA A 19 -25.18 13.63 4.71
C ALA A 19 -25.16 13.18 3.24
N ASN A 20 -25.77 12.04 2.89
CA ASN A 20 -25.89 11.48 1.54
C ASN A 20 -24.56 11.08 0.87
N TYR A 21 -23.57 10.62 1.65
CA TYR A 21 -22.34 10.07 1.07
C TYR A 21 -22.67 8.76 0.35
N PRO A 22 -22.07 8.49 -0.83
CA PRO A 22 -22.18 7.19 -1.49
C PRO A 22 -21.75 6.04 -0.56
N GLU A 23 -22.40 4.86 -0.64
CA GLU A 23 -22.11 3.77 0.31
C GLU A 23 -20.68 3.22 0.14
N ASP A 24 -20.13 3.23 -1.07
CA ASP A 24 -18.72 2.88 -1.36
C ASP A 24 -17.72 3.91 -0.78
N ALA A 25 -18.09 5.19 -0.75
CA ALA A 25 -17.38 6.23 0.00
C ALA A 25 -17.41 5.95 1.51
N VAL A 26 -18.59 5.67 2.08
CA VAL A 26 -18.75 5.32 3.50
C VAL A 26 -17.92 4.08 3.87
N GLN A 27 -17.89 3.06 3.01
CA GLN A 27 -17.04 1.88 3.18
C GLN A 27 -15.54 2.23 3.14
N SER A 28 -15.14 3.15 2.28
CA SER A 28 -13.75 3.60 2.20
C SER A 28 -13.33 4.36 3.46
N TYR A 29 -14.19 5.24 3.99
CA TYR A 29 -13.95 5.89 5.28
C TYR A 29 -13.97 4.91 6.45
N THR A 30 -14.83 3.90 6.43
CA THR A 30 -14.86 2.82 7.43
C THR A 30 -13.48 2.16 7.54
N LEU A 31 -12.88 1.79 6.39
CA LEU A 31 -11.52 1.25 6.31
C LEU A 31 -10.47 2.23 6.84
N PHE A 32 -10.55 3.50 6.42
CA PHE A 32 -9.65 4.55 6.87
C PHE A 32 -9.68 4.71 8.39
N PHE A 33 -10.87 4.80 9.00
CA PHE A 33 -10.99 4.91 10.44
C PHE A 33 -10.38 3.71 11.17
N GLN A 34 -10.56 2.50 10.64
CA GLN A 34 -10.11 1.28 11.32
C GLN A 34 -8.61 1.05 11.19
N ALA A 35 -8.06 1.31 10.01
CA ALA A 35 -6.65 1.11 9.74
C ALA A 35 -5.79 2.28 10.25
N LYS A 36 -6.31 3.50 10.27
CA LYS A 36 -5.49 4.71 10.45
C LYS A 36 -5.89 5.58 11.65
N ILE A 37 -7.18 5.74 11.94
CA ILE A 37 -7.63 6.63 13.05
C ILE A 37 -7.68 5.91 14.40
N LEU A 38 -8.32 4.74 14.48
CA LEU A 38 -8.43 3.98 15.72
C LEU A 38 -7.07 3.66 16.37
N PRO A 39 -6.00 3.32 15.63
CA PRO A 39 -4.68 3.09 16.22
C PRO A 39 -4.02 4.34 16.79
N LEU A 40 -4.55 5.54 16.55
CA LEU A 40 -4.05 6.80 17.08
C LEU A 40 -4.77 7.26 18.36
N LEU A 41 -5.87 6.61 18.75
CA LEU A 41 -6.65 6.95 19.95
C LEU A 41 -6.26 6.06 21.14
N ALA A 42 -5.82 6.67 22.25
CA ALA A 42 -5.35 5.96 23.45
C ALA A 42 -6.44 5.10 24.10
N LEU A 43 -6.09 4.10 24.92
CA LEU A 43 -7.11 3.33 25.66
C LEU A 43 -7.84 4.25 26.65
N PRO A 44 -9.16 4.09 26.86
CA PRO A 44 -9.94 4.94 27.77
C PRO A 44 -9.36 5.11 29.17
N GLU A 45 -8.77 4.05 29.74
CA GLU A 45 -8.18 4.04 31.09
C GLU A 45 -6.81 4.73 31.15
N SER A 46 -6.12 4.79 30.01
CA SER A 46 -4.84 5.51 29.82
C SER A 46 -5.04 6.88 29.17
N ALA A 47 -6.28 7.23 28.82
CA ALA A 47 -6.59 8.43 28.07
C ALA A 47 -6.40 9.62 29.00
N TYR A 48 -5.36 10.38 28.72
CA TYR A 48 -5.16 11.69 29.29
C TYR A 48 -6.33 12.62 28.90
N PRO A 49 -6.78 13.56 29.78
CA PRO A 49 -7.89 14.44 29.46
C PRO A 49 -7.56 15.34 28.27
N SER A 50 -8.13 15.02 27.10
CA SER A 50 -8.00 15.85 25.90
C SER A 50 -8.55 17.26 26.16
N TRP A 51 -7.89 18.25 25.60
CA TRP A 51 -8.40 19.62 25.60
C TRP A 51 -9.50 19.86 24.54
N MET A 52 -9.65 18.96 23.55
CA MET A 52 -10.53 19.18 22.40
C MET A 52 -12.02 19.30 22.76
N THR A 53 -12.48 18.56 23.76
CA THR A 53 -13.90 18.53 24.16
C THR A 53 -14.06 18.68 25.67
N ASP A 54 -15.25 19.14 26.11
CA ASP A 54 -15.57 19.32 27.54
C ASP A 54 -15.53 18.03 28.36
N ASP A 55 -15.88 16.91 27.73
CA ASP A 55 -15.84 15.59 28.34
C ASP A 55 -14.48 14.90 28.15
N HIS A 56 -13.48 15.63 27.67
CA HIS A 56 -12.12 15.16 27.43
C HIS A 56 -11.99 14.02 26.41
N THR A 57 -12.99 13.85 25.54
CA THR A 57 -12.91 12.95 24.40
C THR A 57 -11.85 13.48 23.41
N PRO A 58 -10.84 12.68 23.01
CA PRO A 58 -9.79 13.07 22.07
C PRO A 58 -10.27 13.10 20.61
N LEU A 59 -11.56 13.40 20.39
CA LEU A 59 -12.21 13.42 19.09
C LEU A 59 -13.39 14.38 19.10
N GLU A 60 -13.43 15.29 18.11
CA GLU A 60 -14.57 16.19 17.88
C GLU A 60 -15.11 15.99 16.45
N LEU A 61 -16.43 16.04 16.32
CA LEU A 61 -17.16 15.94 15.07
C LEU A 61 -17.57 17.32 14.58
N SER A 62 -17.59 17.55 13.27
CA SER A 62 -18.28 18.73 12.73
C SER A 62 -18.93 18.50 11.38
N LEU A 63 -19.97 19.28 11.11
CA LEU A 63 -20.70 19.30 9.85
C LEU A 63 -20.61 20.70 9.26
N PHE A 64 -20.24 20.77 7.99
CA PHE A 64 -20.23 22.02 7.24
C PHE A 64 -21.36 22.07 6.23
N LEU A 65 -22.18 23.10 6.34
CA LEU A 65 -23.33 23.40 5.53
C LEU A 65 -23.00 24.65 4.70
N GLY A 66 -22.43 24.43 3.51
CA GLY A 66 -22.11 25.50 2.56
C GLY A 66 -23.37 26.10 1.94
N LYS A 67 -23.26 27.21 1.18
CA LYS A 67 -24.40 27.78 0.42
C LYS A 67 -24.83 26.91 -0.76
N THR A 68 -23.88 26.20 -1.36
CA THR A 68 -24.05 25.31 -2.52
C THR A 68 -23.23 24.03 -2.31
N GLY A 69 -23.71 22.90 -2.81
CA GLY A 69 -23.03 21.59 -2.68
C GLY A 69 -23.40 20.81 -1.42
N ASP A 70 -23.05 19.52 -1.38
CA ASP A 70 -23.46 18.59 -0.32
C ASP A 70 -22.84 18.92 1.04
N PRO A 71 -23.49 18.52 2.15
CA PRO A 71 -22.92 18.69 3.49
C PRO A 71 -21.55 17.99 3.61
N LEU A 72 -20.57 18.69 4.16
CA LEU A 72 -19.23 18.15 4.34
C LEU A 72 -19.02 17.69 5.78
N VAL A 73 -18.78 16.39 5.96
CA VAL A 73 -18.46 15.82 7.27
C VAL A 73 -16.99 16.09 7.58
N ARG A 74 -16.71 16.45 8.82
CA ARG A 74 -15.37 16.73 9.31
C ARG A 74 -15.21 16.09 10.68
N PHE A 75 -13.98 15.75 11.03
CA PHE A 75 -13.65 15.35 12.40
C PHE A 75 -12.23 15.78 12.73
N ALA A 76 -11.92 15.91 14.01
CA ALA A 76 -10.57 16.14 14.47
C ALA A 76 -10.24 15.17 15.60
N ILE A 77 -8.97 14.81 15.73
CA ILE A 77 -8.45 13.91 16.77
C ILE A 77 -7.22 14.48 17.46
N GLU A 78 -7.04 14.07 18.72
CA GLU A 78 -5.77 14.16 19.42
C GLU A 78 -5.06 12.80 19.37
N ALA A 79 -4.01 12.71 18.55
CA ALA A 79 -3.25 11.47 18.40
C ALA A 79 -2.44 11.20 19.68
N SER A 80 -2.78 10.12 20.39
CA SER A 80 -2.30 9.84 21.75
C SER A 80 -1.80 8.40 21.97
N ALA A 81 -1.94 7.50 20.97
CA ALA A 81 -1.70 6.06 21.13
C ALA A 81 -0.36 5.51 20.60
N LEU A 82 0.67 6.32 20.42
CA LEU A 82 1.98 5.83 19.98
C LEU A 82 2.88 5.42 21.17
N PRO A 83 3.81 4.45 20.99
CA PRO A 83 4.24 3.54 22.03
C PRO A 83 5.25 4.16 23.01
N GLN A 84 4.72 4.88 24.00
CA GLN A 84 5.08 4.95 25.41
C GLN A 84 4.10 5.97 25.98
N ALA A 85 3.22 5.56 26.91
CA ALA A 85 2.24 6.45 27.51
C ALA A 85 2.96 7.68 28.10
N GLY A 86 2.94 8.81 27.39
CA GLY A 86 3.62 10.05 27.79
C GLY A 86 4.65 10.63 26.82
N ASP A 87 5.06 9.95 25.73
CA ASP A 87 5.97 10.57 24.74
C ASP A 87 5.20 11.55 23.83
N ARG A 88 5.42 12.84 24.07
CA ARG A 88 4.80 13.98 23.33
C ARG A 88 5.77 14.62 22.35
N SER A 89 6.85 13.93 21.98
CA SER A 89 7.80 14.45 21.02
C SER A 89 7.15 14.76 19.67
N ILE A 90 7.62 15.83 19.04
CA ILE A 90 7.25 16.18 17.66
C ILE A 90 7.58 15.02 16.72
N ARG A 91 8.63 14.24 17.03
CA ARG A 91 8.99 13.01 16.32
C ARG A 91 7.87 11.98 16.35
N THR A 92 7.27 11.74 17.51
CA THR A 92 6.15 10.79 17.66
C THR A 92 4.91 11.29 16.93
N PHE A 93 4.61 12.58 16.97
CA PHE A 93 3.52 13.17 16.16
C PHE A 93 3.79 13.06 14.65
N ARG A 94 5.02 13.33 14.19
CA ARG A 94 5.42 13.17 12.77
C ARG A 94 5.28 11.72 12.31
N ASN A 95 5.60 10.74 13.16
CA ASN A 95 5.36 9.33 12.87
C ASN A 95 3.86 9.02 12.70
N ALA A 96 2.97 9.67 13.46
CA ALA A 96 1.53 9.55 13.28
C ALA A 96 1.08 10.09 11.91
N LEU A 97 1.60 11.26 11.51
CA LEU A 97 1.30 11.89 10.22
C LEU A 97 1.78 11.02 9.05
N GLN A 98 2.98 10.44 9.14
CA GLN A 98 3.49 9.50 8.12
C GLN A 98 2.57 8.28 7.96
N ARG A 99 2.04 7.72 9.05
CA ARG A 99 1.09 6.59 8.97
C ARG A 99 -0.21 6.95 8.25
N LEU A 100 -0.67 8.21 8.40
CA LEU A 100 -1.87 8.74 7.75
C LEU A 100 -1.66 8.98 6.24
N SER A 101 -0.46 9.37 5.80
CA SER A 101 -0.14 9.66 4.39
C SER A 101 -0.30 8.48 3.43
N LEU A 102 -0.28 7.24 3.94
CA LEU A 102 -0.40 6.00 3.16
C LEU A 102 -1.85 5.47 3.09
N SER A 103 -2.84 6.34 2.90
CA SER A 103 -4.26 5.94 2.86
C SER A 103 -4.93 6.33 1.54
N LEU A 104 -5.72 5.40 0.99
CA LEU A 104 -6.45 5.52 -0.29
C LEU A 104 -7.59 6.54 -0.24
N VAL A 105 -7.95 7.05 0.95
CA VAL A 105 -8.97 8.09 1.14
C VAL A 105 -8.34 9.47 1.30
N MET A 106 -7.01 9.56 1.38
CA MET A 106 -6.35 10.86 1.50
C MET A 106 -6.19 11.50 0.13
N GLU A 107 -6.27 12.82 0.07
CA GLU A 107 -5.82 13.58 -1.09
C GLU A 107 -4.36 13.19 -1.43
N PRO A 108 -4.00 13.07 -2.72
CA PRO A 108 -2.85 12.30 -3.19
C PRO A 108 -1.49 12.75 -2.66
N GLU A 109 -1.34 13.98 -2.15
CA GLU A 109 -0.11 14.48 -1.55
C GLU A 109 -0.40 15.50 -0.42
N PHE A 110 -0.31 15.09 0.85
CA PHE A 110 -0.16 16.09 1.92
C PHE A 110 1.22 16.70 1.86
N ASN A 111 1.25 18.03 1.83
CA ASN A 111 2.48 18.78 1.99
C ASN A 111 2.59 19.21 3.46
N LEU A 112 3.71 18.86 4.09
CA LEU A 112 3.99 19.15 5.49
C LEU A 112 4.95 20.34 5.68
N ASP A 113 5.30 21.08 4.63
CA ASP A 113 6.30 22.15 4.71
C ASP A 113 5.89 23.23 5.72
N TRP A 114 4.63 23.69 5.65
CA TRP A 114 4.10 24.65 6.63
C TRP A 114 3.94 24.04 8.02
N PHE A 115 3.67 22.73 8.11
CA PHE A 115 3.66 22.05 9.40
C PHE A 115 5.04 22.09 10.05
N ASP A 116 6.10 21.74 9.32
CA ASP A 116 7.46 21.70 9.87
C ASP A 116 7.91 23.10 10.34
N ILE A 117 7.65 24.14 9.53
CA ILE A 117 7.94 25.54 9.90
C ILE A 117 7.15 25.96 11.15
N CYS A 118 5.85 25.68 11.20
CA CYS A 118 5.02 26.03 12.35
C CYS A 118 5.41 25.27 13.60
N ALA A 119 5.76 23.99 13.47
CA ALA A 119 6.07 23.15 14.60
C ALA A 119 7.40 23.55 15.27
N GLU A 120 8.39 23.99 14.49
CA GLU A 120 9.61 24.63 15.01
C GLU A 120 9.32 25.90 15.83
N GLU A 121 8.31 26.67 15.44
CA GLU A 121 8.01 27.99 16.04
C GLU A 121 6.98 27.94 17.17
N LEU A 122 6.08 26.95 17.16
CA LEU A 122 4.92 26.92 18.05
C LEU A 122 4.99 25.81 19.10
N LEU A 123 5.84 24.80 18.93
CA LEU A 123 5.96 23.66 19.84
C LEU A 123 7.28 23.68 20.62
N LEU A 124 7.33 22.90 21.71
CA LEU A 124 8.56 22.63 22.45
C LEU A 124 9.47 21.68 21.68
N ALA A 125 10.79 21.88 21.82
CA ALA A 125 11.78 20.98 21.23
C ALA A 125 11.82 19.62 21.97
N ASP A 126 12.06 18.53 21.24
CA ASP A 126 12.10 17.14 21.75
C ASP A 126 13.05 16.90 22.95
N THR A 127 14.00 17.80 23.19
CA THR A 127 14.97 17.70 24.29
C THR A 127 14.44 18.26 25.62
N GLN A 128 13.28 18.90 25.64
CA GLN A 128 12.70 19.50 26.86
C GLN A 128 11.67 18.54 27.49
N GLN A 129 11.73 18.37 28.82
CA GLN A 129 10.80 17.49 29.53
C GLN A 129 9.36 18.07 29.47
N PRO A 130 8.34 17.25 29.14
CA PRO A 130 6.95 17.70 29.15
C PRO A 130 6.52 18.13 30.56
N LEU A 131 5.74 19.21 30.66
CA LEU A 131 5.12 19.64 31.92
C LEU A 131 4.25 18.52 32.52
N GLU A 132 4.49 18.20 33.80
CA GLU A 132 3.59 17.35 34.57
C GLU A 132 2.24 18.05 34.72
N SER A 133 1.18 17.40 34.22
CA SER A 133 -0.18 17.92 34.31
C SER A 133 -0.67 17.82 35.75
N LYS A 134 -0.59 18.90 36.52
CA LYS A 134 -1.33 19.06 37.79
C LYS A 134 -2.84 19.24 37.53
N GLY A 135 -3.47 18.28 36.85
CA GLY A 135 -4.92 18.24 36.59
C GLY A 135 -5.44 19.11 35.44
N HIS A 136 -4.58 19.75 34.64
CA HIS A 136 -4.99 20.54 33.46
C HIS A 136 -4.58 19.84 32.15
N PRO A 137 -5.40 19.88 31.08
CA PRO A 137 -5.06 19.43 29.72
C PRO A 137 -3.80 20.12 29.17
N VAL A 138 -2.88 19.35 28.59
CA VAL A 138 -1.58 19.78 28.04
C VAL A 138 -1.44 19.43 26.56
N SER A 139 -2.57 19.35 25.87
CA SER A 139 -2.61 19.08 24.44
C SER A 139 -1.84 20.16 23.66
N GLU A 140 -0.89 19.74 22.83
CA GLU A 140 -0.08 20.66 22.01
C GLU A 140 -0.50 20.64 20.54
N THR A 141 -1.06 19.52 20.07
CA THR A 141 -1.39 19.33 18.65
C THR A 141 -2.65 18.49 18.43
N PHE A 142 -3.42 18.84 17.38
CA PHE A 142 -4.55 18.04 16.89
C PHE A 142 -4.52 17.92 15.38
N ILE A 143 -5.18 16.88 14.85
CA ILE A 143 -5.30 16.63 13.42
C ILE A 143 -6.77 16.72 13.03
N GLY A 144 -7.11 17.59 12.10
CA GLY A 144 -8.46 17.70 11.53
C GLY A 144 -8.53 17.17 10.11
N PHE A 145 -9.68 16.64 9.76
CA PHE A 145 -9.97 16.07 8.45
C PHE A 145 -11.24 16.68 7.86
N ASP A 146 -11.13 17.13 6.62
CA ASP A 146 -12.24 17.54 5.78
C ASP A 146 -12.59 16.38 4.84
N CYS A 147 -13.62 15.60 5.15
CA CYS A 147 -13.95 14.37 4.45
C CYS A 147 -14.82 14.64 3.23
N GLY A 148 -14.27 14.81 2.03
CA GLY A 148 -15.03 14.76 0.77
C GLY A 148 -15.51 13.33 0.46
N HIS A 149 -16.28 13.12 -0.62
CA HIS A 149 -16.83 11.80 -0.92
C HIS A 149 -15.74 10.71 -1.07
N TYR A 150 -14.64 11.00 -1.75
CA TYR A 150 -13.56 10.01 -1.96
C TYR A 150 -12.17 10.53 -1.58
N SER A 151 -12.10 11.67 -0.91
CA SER A 151 -10.84 12.31 -0.53
C SER A 151 -10.98 13.03 0.81
N ALA A 152 -9.92 13.04 1.62
CA ALA A 152 -9.88 13.73 2.90
C ALA A 152 -8.75 14.75 2.90
N GLY A 153 -9.10 16.03 3.09
CA GLY A 153 -8.12 17.09 3.33
C GLY A 153 -7.65 17.08 4.79
N MET A 154 -6.36 17.30 5.04
CA MET A 154 -5.79 17.29 6.39
C MET A 154 -5.42 18.70 6.86
N LYS A 155 -5.62 18.94 8.15
CA LYS A 155 -5.26 20.18 8.85
C LYS A 155 -4.57 19.83 10.15
N ILE A 156 -3.59 20.64 10.54
CA ILE A 156 -2.90 20.47 11.81
C ILE A 156 -3.14 21.73 12.64
N TYR A 157 -3.48 21.51 13.90
CA TYR A 157 -3.73 22.54 14.91
C TYR A 157 -2.62 22.47 15.95
N PHE A 158 -2.16 23.63 16.39
CA PHE A 158 -1.11 23.85 17.38
C PHE A 158 -1.67 24.68 18.54
N ALA A 159 -1.33 24.31 19.76
CA ALA A 159 -1.64 25.05 20.97
C ALA A 159 -0.36 25.67 21.56
N PRO A 160 0.00 26.92 21.17
CA PRO A 160 1.30 27.53 21.54
C PRO A 160 1.44 27.84 23.03
N ARG A 161 0.34 27.74 23.80
CA ARG A 161 0.30 28.02 25.24
C ARG A 161 1.35 27.25 26.03
N ILE A 162 1.60 25.97 25.70
CA ILE A 162 2.56 25.15 26.45
C ILE A 162 3.98 25.69 26.27
N ARG A 163 4.38 26.01 25.04
CA ARG A 163 5.66 26.69 24.76
C ARG A 163 5.73 28.04 25.46
N ALA A 164 4.67 28.83 25.42
CA ALA A 164 4.64 30.14 26.07
C ALA A 164 4.85 30.05 27.59
N LEU A 165 4.23 29.06 28.25
CA LEU A 165 4.41 28.81 29.68
C LEU A 165 5.85 28.42 30.05
N VAL A 166 6.54 27.67 29.20
CA VAL A 166 7.90 27.18 29.46
C VAL A 166 8.97 28.22 29.12
N THR A 167 8.82 28.92 27.99
CA THR A 167 9.83 29.83 27.45
C THR A 167 9.65 31.28 27.88
N GLY A 168 8.44 31.66 28.31
CA GLY A 168 8.07 33.05 28.58
C GLY A 168 7.81 33.89 27.33
N GLU A 169 7.98 33.30 26.13
CA GLU A 169 7.66 33.93 24.86
C GLU A 169 6.14 33.93 24.63
N SER A 170 5.54 35.06 24.24
CA SER A 170 4.10 35.10 23.98
C SER A 170 3.77 34.47 22.62
N PRO A 171 2.55 33.90 22.44
CA PRO A 171 2.12 33.42 21.13
C PRO A 171 2.15 34.50 20.03
N GLU A 172 1.96 35.77 20.38
CA GLU A 172 2.09 36.90 19.44
C GLU A 172 3.53 37.10 18.97
N GLN A 173 4.52 36.92 19.86
CA GLN A 173 5.94 36.97 19.49
C GLN A 173 6.30 35.82 18.56
N MET A 174 5.84 34.59 18.85
CA MET A 174 6.04 33.43 17.97
C MET A 174 5.43 33.68 16.58
N LEU A 175 4.21 34.21 16.50
CA LEU A 175 3.57 34.52 15.21
C LEU A 175 4.26 35.66 14.46
N ALA A 176 4.85 36.64 15.15
CA ALA A 176 5.64 37.69 14.53
C ALA A 176 6.92 37.15 13.86
N GLN A 177 7.51 36.08 14.41
CA GLN A 177 8.63 35.35 13.79
C GLN A 177 8.16 34.45 12.64
N LEU A 178 6.99 33.85 12.77
CA LEU A 178 6.41 32.94 11.78
C LEU A 178 5.94 33.65 10.51
N ALA A 179 5.29 34.81 10.63
CA ALA A 179 4.62 35.47 9.51
C ALA A 179 5.55 35.77 8.30
N PRO A 180 6.78 36.27 8.47
CA PRO A 180 7.71 36.46 7.35
C PRO A 180 8.17 35.14 6.72
N ARG A 181 8.37 34.08 7.52
CA ARG A 181 8.78 32.75 7.02
C ARG A 181 7.72 32.14 6.09
N LEU A 182 6.45 32.51 6.27
CA LEU A 182 5.33 32.04 5.47
C LEU A 182 4.86 33.06 4.39
N GLY A 183 5.45 34.25 4.32
CA GLY A 183 5.02 35.31 3.40
C GLY A 183 3.63 35.89 3.74
N LEU A 184 3.35 36.07 5.03
CA LEU A 184 2.06 36.51 5.58
C LEU A 184 2.14 37.87 6.31
N GLU A 185 3.18 38.65 6.08
CA GLU A 185 3.48 39.91 6.80
C GLU A 185 2.35 40.93 6.67
N SER A 186 1.82 41.10 5.45
CA SER A 186 0.76 42.07 5.17
C SER A 186 -0.53 41.78 5.96
N PRO A 187 -1.16 40.60 5.85
CA PRO A 187 -2.36 40.31 6.63
C PRO A 187 -2.08 40.19 8.13
N TRP A 188 -0.88 39.77 8.55
CA TRP A 188 -0.50 39.76 9.97
C TRP A 188 -0.42 41.17 10.57
N THR A 189 0.14 42.14 9.83
CA THR A 189 0.24 43.55 10.27
C THR A 189 -1.13 44.18 10.54
N LYS A 190 -2.15 43.82 9.76
CA LYS A 190 -3.53 44.30 10.01
C LYS A 190 -4.10 43.76 11.31
N ILE A 191 -3.86 42.48 11.62
CA ILE A 191 -4.30 41.86 12.87
C ILE A 191 -3.56 42.48 14.06
N THR A 192 -2.24 42.66 13.98
CA THR A 192 -1.48 43.27 15.09
C THR A 192 -1.86 44.73 15.31
N HIS A 193 -2.16 45.49 14.26
CA HIS A 193 -2.70 46.84 14.39
C HIS A 193 -4.04 46.85 15.12
N PHE A 194 -4.97 45.98 14.74
CA PHE A 194 -6.25 45.81 15.45
C PHE A 194 -6.05 45.46 16.93
N LEU A 195 -5.17 44.50 17.24
CA LEU A 195 -4.87 44.08 18.61
C LEU A 195 -4.23 45.19 19.45
N SER A 196 -3.46 46.10 18.83
CA SER A 196 -2.85 47.24 19.52
C SER A 196 -3.86 48.26 20.04
N GLY A 197 -5.10 48.23 19.55
CA GLY A 197 -6.20 49.06 20.02
C GLY A 197 -6.80 48.62 21.36
N PHE A 198 -6.46 47.44 21.87
CA PHE A 198 -6.98 46.91 23.14
C PHE A 198 -6.07 47.27 24.32
N PRO A 199 -6.64 47.61 25.49
CA PRO A 199 -5.88 47.67 26.74
C PRO A 199 -5.20 46.33 27.06
N ALA A 200 -4.05 46.36 27.74
CA ALA A 200 -3.24 45.16 28.00
C ALA A 200 -3.98 44.03 28.74
N GLY A 201 -4.97 44.37 29.58
CA GLY A 201 -5.80 43.40 30.31
C GLY A 201 -6.99 42.84 29.52
N ASP A 202 -7.39 43.50 28.44
CA ASP A 202 -8.58 43.15 27.63
C ASP A 202 -8.18 42.60 26.25
N ARG A 203 -6.87 42.36 26.04
CA ARG A 203 -6.33 41.91 24.77
C ARG A 203 -6.72 40.44 24.53
N PRO A 204 -7.30 40.12 23.36
CA PRO A 204 -7.68 38.74 23.03
C PRO A 204 -6.49 37.78 23.05
N GLU A 205 -6.67 36.59 23.64
CA GLU A 205 -5.61 35.58 23.74
C GLU A 205 -5.59 34.67 22.51
N ILE A 206 -4.41 34.43 21.93
CA ILE A 206 -4.23 33.41 20.88
C ILE A 206 -4.20 32.04 21.53
N GLU A 207 -5.17 31.22 21.16
CA GLU A 207 -5.35 29.91 21.78
C GLU A 207 -4.93 28.77 20.85
N ILE A 208 -5.24 28.88 19.56
CA ILE A 208 -4.93 27.86 18.56
C ILE A 208 -4.37 28.51 17.31
N VAL A 209 -3.36 27.88 16.70
CA VAL A 209 -2.90 28.18 15.35
C VAL A 209 -3.11 26.94 14.50
N ALA A 210 -3.55 27.06 13.24
CA ALA A 210 -3.75 25.91 12.37
C ALA A 210 -3.27 26.16 10.95
N VAL A 211 -2.80 25.10 10.30
CA VAL A 211 -2.40 25.08 8.89
C VAL A 211 -3.13 23.97 8.15
N ASP A 212 -3.33 24.17 6.85
CA ASP A 212 -3.74 23.08 5.97
C ASP A 212 -2.48 22.32 5.53
N CYS A 213 -2.61 21.03 5.18
CA CYS A 213 -1.49 20.23 4.70
C CYS A 213 -1.46 20.17 3.16
N VAL A 214 -1.43 21.34 2.51
CA VAL A 214 -1.48 21.50 1.04
C VAL A 214 -0.29 22.31 0.51
N PRO A 215 0.12 22.13 -0.75
CA PRO A 215 1.31 22.79 -1.29
C PRO A 215 1.21 24.32 -1.41
N GLY A 216 2.32 25.00 -1.08
CA GLY A 216 2.61 26.39 -1.48
C GLY A 216 1.49 27.39 -1.19
N ALA A 217 1.12 28.18 -2.21
CA ALA A 217 0.15 29.27 -2.09
C ALA A 217 -1.30 28.84 -1.78
N GLN A 218 -1.60 27.54 -1.82
CA GLN A 218 -2.92 27.02 -1.42
C GLN A 218 -3.06 26.93 0.11
N ASN A 219 -1.96 26.99 0.84
CA ASN A 219 -1.94 26.86 2.29
C ASN A 219 -2.56 28.09 2.97
N ARG A 220 -3.08 27.87 4.18
CA ARG A 220 -3.85 28.85 4.94
C ARG A 220 -3.48 28.75 6.41
N LEU A 221 -2.94 29.84 6.95
CA LEU A 221 -2.70 29.97 8.39
C LEU A 221 -3.97 30.51 9.05
N LYS A 222 -4.46 29.84 10.08
CA LYS A 222 -5.65 30.24 10.84
C LYS A 222 -5.24 30.50 12.29
N ILE A 223 -5.55 31.68 12.81
CA ILE A 223 -5.18 32.09 14.16
C ILE A 223 -6.45 32.32 14.95
N TYR A 224 -6.66 31.53 16.01
CA TYR A 224 -7.87 31.53 16.83
C TYR A 224 -7.65 32.35 18.09
N PHE A 225 -8.51 33.34 18.29
CA PHE A 225 -8.51 34.24 19.43
C PHE A 225 -9.70 33.94 20.33
N ARG A 226 -9.42 33.73 21.61
CA ARG A 226 -10.45 33.60 22.64
C ARG A 226 -10.91 34.99 23.08
N THR A 227 -12.22 35.20 23.13
CA THR A 227 -12.82 36.50 23.47
C THR A 227 -14.16 36.37 24.19
N ASP A 228 -14.39 37.25 25.16
CA ASP A 228 -15.64 37.36 25.91
C ASP A 228 -16.69 38.16 25.11
N LEU A 229 -17.20 37.55 24.04
CA LEU A 229 -18.26 38.14 23.24
C LEU A 229 -19.54 38.19 24.07
N VAL A 230 -20.01 39.37 24.49
CA VAL A 230 -21.28 39.53 25.23
C VAL A 230 -22.42 40.13 24.40
N SER A 231 -22.10 40.68 23.22
CA SER A 231 -23.08 41.29 22.29
C SER A 231 -22.72 41.02 20.83
N TYR A 232 -23.71 41.16 19.94
CA TYR A 232 -23.47 41.10 18.50
C TYR A 232 -22.58 42.24 18.01
N ALA A 233 -22.69 43.45 18.58
CA ALA A 233 -21.85 44.59 18.20
C ALA A 233 -20.35 44.32 18.44
N GLN A 234 -20.01 43.67 19.55
CA GLN A 234 -18.63 43.23 19.79
C GLN A 234 -18.21 42.15 18.80
N LEU A 235 -19.08 41.19 18.49
CA LEU A 235 -18.80 40.18 17.50
C LEU A 235 -18.53 40.81 16.12
N GLU A 236 -19.37 41.74 15.69
CA GLU A 236 -19.19 42.50 14.45
C GLU A 236 -17.84 43.23 14.44
N TYR A 237 -17.50 43.93 15.52
CA TYR A 237 -16.20 44.61 15.68
C TYR A 237 -15.00 43.67 15.50
N PHE A 238 -15.06 42.45 16.05
CA PHE A 238 -14.04 41.43 15.82
C PHE A 238 -14.04 40.93 14.37
N LEU A 239 -15.21 40.65 13.80
CA LEU A 239 -15.33 40.13 12.44
C LEU A 239 -14.85 41.12 11.37
N THR A 240 -14.91 42.43 11.65
CA THR A 240 -14.46 43.51 10.74
C THR A 240 -13.05 44.02 11.03
N LEU A 241 -12.35 43.48 12.04
CA LEU A 241 -11.08 44.02 12.55
C LEU A 241 -11.18 45.51 12.91
N GLY A 242 -12.27 45.90 13.59
CA GLY A 242 -12.54 47.30 13.92
C GLY A 242 -12.79 48.16 12.68
N ASP A 243 -13.59 47.62 11.76
CA ASP A 243 -13.97 48.25 10.48
C ASP A 243 -12.82 48.46 9.50
N ALA A 244 -11.70 47.76 9.71
CA ALA A 244 -10.53 47.79 8.82
C ALA A 244 -10.73 46.97 7.52
N LEU A 245 -11.76 46.12 7.46
CA LEU A 245 -12.09 45.31 6.28
C LEU A 245 -13.10 46.00 5.35
N PRO A 246 -12.95 45.92 4.02
CA PRO A 246 -13.92 46.48 3.08
C PRO A 246 -15.33 45.92 3.26
N SER A 247 -16.36 46.77 3.22
CA SER A 247 -17.77 46.36 3.38
C SER A 247 -18.21 45.27 2.37
N ALA A 248 -17.69 45.33 1.14
CA ALA A 248 -17.94 44.32 0.10
C ALA A 248 -17.39 42.92 0.48
N ASP A 249 -16.38 42.86 1.35
CA ASP A 249 -15.77 41.60 1.78
C ASP A 249 -16.54 40.93 2.94
N VAL A 250 -17.31 41.70 3.71
CA VAL A 250 -17.87 41.25 4.99
C VAL A 250 -19.39 41.26 5.08
N SER A 251 -20.09 42.14 4.36
CA SER A 251 -21.54 42.40 4.54
C SER A 251 -22.41 41.13 4.51
N ALA A 252 -22.32 40.34 3.45
CA ALA A 252 -23.10 39.09 3.31
C ALA A 252 -22.77 38.04 4.39
N GLY A 253 -21.55 38.07 4.94
CA GLY A 253 -21.13 37.20 6.03
C GLY A 253 -21.62 37.68 7.40
N LEU A 254 -21.64 39.00 7.63
CA LEU A 254 -22.16 39.61 8.85
C LEU A 254 -23.67 39.35 9.01
N ASP A 255 -24.45 39.46 7.93
CA ASP A 255 -25.88 39.12 7.95
C ASP A 255 -26.11 37.67 8.39
N GLN A 256 -25.32 36.73 7.87
CA GLN A 256 -25.42 35.33 8.25
C GLN A 256 -24.98 35.10 9.71
N ALA A 257 -23.93 35.79 10.17
CA ALA A 257 -23.49 35.74 11.56
C ALA A 257 -24.54 36.32 12.52
N ARG A 258 -25.28 37.36 12.09
CA ARG A 258 -26.37 37.95 12.85
C ARG A 258 -27.52 36.98 13.04
N LEU A 259 -27.99 36.37 11.95
CA LEU A 259 -29.06 35.37 12.01
C LEU A 259 -28.67 34.18 12.89
N LEU A 260 -27.42 33.73 12.81
CA LEU A 260 -26.91 32.66 13.67
C LEU A 260 -26.85 33.10 15.14
N TRP A 261 -26.38 34.31 15.42
CA TRP A 261 -26.35 34.88 16.76
C TRP A 261 -27.76 34.98 17.36
N GLU A 262 -28.71 35.55 16.63
CA GLU A 262 -30.10 35.69 17.05
C GLU A 262 -30.71 34.31 17.34
N ALA A 263 -30.53 33.33 16.45
CA ALA A 263 -31.05 31.97 16.64
C ALA A 263 -30.53 31.28 17.91
N LEU A 264 -29.27 31.52 18.29
CA LEU A 264 -28.66 30.87 19.44
C LEU A 264 -28.89 31.63 20.75
N THR A 265 -29.10 32.95 20.72
CA THR A 265 -29.12 33.81 21.93
C THR A 265 -30.51 34.28 22.37
N CYS A 266 -31.59 33.80 21.74
CA CYS A 266 -32.97 34.14 22.11
C CYS A 266 -33.22 33.93 23.62
N ASN A 267 -33.40 35.04 24.36
CA ASN A 267 -33.95 35.16 25.72
C ASN A 267 -33.06 35.03 26.98
N VAL A 268 -31.73 35.17 26.97
CA VAL A 268 -30.99 35.21 28.25
C VAL A 268 -29.82 36.18 28.29
N THR A 269 -29.88 37.18 29.18
CA THR A 269 -28.71 37.80 29.83
C THR A 269 -28.29 36.92 31.00
N ALA A 270 -27.31 36.03 30.82
CA ALA A 270 -26.75 35.28 31.94
C ALA A 270 -25.23 35.27 31.90
N ALA A 271 -24.64 35.43 33.08
CA ALA A 271 -23.21 35.35 33.35
C ALA A 271 -22.79 33.88 33.53
N GLY A 272 -21.55 33.55 33.15
CA GLY A 272 -20.91 32.25 33.42
C GLY A 272 -20.75 31.29 32.24
N PHE A 273 -20.79 31.76 30.99
CA PHE A 273 -20.68 30.89 29.80
C PHE A 273 -19.27 30.85 29.19
N ARG A 274 -18.98 29.80 28.41
CA ARG A 274 -17.78 29.67 27.56
C ARG A 274 -17.58 30.94 26.72
N SER A 275 -16.36 31.43 26.68
CA SER A 275 -15.94 32.53 25.79
C SER A 275 -15.91 32.06 24.33
N GLY A 276 -16.32 32.94 23.42
CA GLY A 276 -16.36 32.65 21.99
C GLY A 276 -14.96 32.60 21.38
N LEU A 277 -14.84 32.00 20.19
CA LEU A 277 -13.62 32.08 19.39
C LEU A 277 -13.88 32.88 18.13
N VAL A 278 -12.92 33.72 17.76
CA VAL A 278 -12.85 34.33 16.44
C VAL A 278 -11.52 33.92 15.84
N TYR A 279 -11.51 33.39 14.61
CA TYR A 279 -10.26 33.20 13.89
C TYR A 279 -10.14 34.14 12.70
N TYR A 280 -8.88 34.45 12.37
CA TYR A 280 -8.50 35.06 11.09
C TYR A 280 -7.72 34.05 10.24
N GLU A 281 -8.14 33.90 8.98
CA GLU A 281 -7.48 33.08 7.96
C GLU A 281 -6.63 33.98 7.07
N LEU A 282 -5.32 33.72 7.04
CA LEU A 282 -4.31 34.43 6.29
C LEU A 282 -3.86 33.57 5.11
N ARG A 283 -3.60 34.21 3.96
CA ARG A 283 -3.14 33.57 2.73
C ARG A 283 -2.04 34.40 2.10
N GLN A 284 -1.11 33.73 1.42
CA GLN A 284 -0.16 34.42 0.55
C GLN A 284 -0.92 35.19 -0.54
N ASN A 285 -0.39 36.36 -0.92
CA ASN A 285 -0.96 37.23 -1.96
C ASN A 285 -2.37 37.77 -1.66
N ARG A 286 -2.81 37.75 -0.39
CA ARG A 286 -4.01 38.47 0.06
C ARG A 286 -3.68 39.41 1.19
N GLU A 287 -4.00 40.68 0.98
CA GLU A 287 -3.79 41.73 1.96
C GLU A 287 -4.78 41.61 3.13
N ASN A 288 -6.04 41.30 2.85
CA ASN A 288 -7.10 41.24 3.86
C ASN A 288 -7.31 39.79 4.34
N PRO A 289 -7.25 39.52 5.66
CA PRO A 289 -7.63 38.23 6.20
C PRO A 289 -9.16 38.03 6.12
N SER A 290 -9.60 36.77 6.08
CA SER A 290 -11.02 36.44 6.28
C SER A 290 -11.29 36.00 7.70
N SER A 291 -12.43 36.36 8.26
CA SER A 291 -12.79 36.06 9.66
C SER A 291 -13.84 34.95 9.77
N LYS A 292 -13.81 34.22 10.88
CA LYS A 292 -14.84 33.23 11.26
C LYS A 292 -15.08 33.30 12.76
N VAL A 293 -16.34 33.20 13.17
CA VAL A 293 -16.73 33.11 14.58
C VAL A 293 -17.18 31.70 14.95
N TYR A 294 -16.87 31.29 16.18
CA TYR A 294 -17.39 30.11 16.87
C TYR A 294 -18.22 30.58 18.05
N ILE A 295 -19.54 30.46 17.93
CA ILE A 295 -20.50 30.80 18.97
C ILE A 295 -20.77 29.52 19.77
N PRO A 296 -20.54 29.50 21.09
CA PRO A 296 -20.91 28.36 21.92
C PRO A 296 -22.39 28.05 21.78
N ALA A 297 -22.74 26.82 21.44
CA ALA A 297 -24.12 26.46 21.10
C ALA A 297 -25.06 26.44 22.32
N GLN A 298 -24.50 26.33 23.54
CA GLN A 298 -25.23 26.26 24.80
C GLN A 298 -25.72 27.63 25.32
N ARG A 299 -25.58 28.69 24.52
CA ARG A 299 -25.74 30.08 24.96
C ARG A 299 -27.21 30.51 25.03
N GLY A 300 -27.93 30.10 26.07
CA GLY A 300 -29.31 30.57 26.34
C GLY A 300 -30.41 29.58 25.94
N LEU A 301 -30.05 28.41 25.41
CA LEU A 301 -30.99 27.34 25.07
C LEU A 301 -30.90 26.17 26.08
N PRO A 302 -32.04 25.60 26.52
CA PRO A 302 -32.06 24.70 27.68
C PRO A 302 -31.53 23.28 27.39
N ASN A 303 -31.46 22.85 26.13
CA ASN A 303 -31.02 21.51 25.74
C ASN A 303 -30.66 21.43 24.25
N ASP A 304 -30.04 20.32 23.84
CA ASP A 304 -29.62 20.08 22.44
C ASP A 304 -30.81 20.07 21.46
N LEU A 305 -32.03 19.72 21.90
CA LEU A 305 -33.22 19.78 21.07
C LEU A 305 -33.60 21.23 20.72
N ALA A 306 -33.48 22.16 21.67
CA ALA A 306 -33.72 23.58 21.44
C ALA A 306 -32.66 24.17 20.49
N VAL A 307 -31.39 23.78 20.65
CA VAL A 307 -30.32 24.13 19.71
C VAL A 307 -30.66 23.59 18.32
N ALA A 308 -31.02 22.31 18.19
CA ALA A 308 -31.33 21.70 16.91
C ALA A 308 -32.55 22.34 16.21
N LYS A 309 -33.58 22.71 16.97
CA LYS A 309 -34.73 23.44 16.41
C LYS A 309 -34.35 24.83 15.91
N SER A 310 -33.45 25.51 16.62
CA SER A 310 -32.97 26.85 16.24
C SER A 310 -32.09 26.79 14.99
N ILE A 311 -31.23 25.77 14.85
CA ILE A 311 -30.47 25.55 13.62
C ILE A 311 -31.38 25.19 12.44
N ALA A 312 -32.45 24.43 12.67
CA ALA A 312 -33.41 24.05 11.64
C ALA A 312 -34.17 25.24 11.01
N THR A 313 -34.19 26.41 11.66
CA THR A 313 -34.77 27.63 11.05
C THR A 313 -33.81 28.32 10.08
N LEU A 314 -32.51 28.05 10.20
CA LEU A 314 -31.46 28.67 9.38
C LEU A 314 -31.07 27.80 8.18
N GLU A 315 -31.33 26.50 8.24
CA GLU A 315 -30.90 25.53 7.21
C GLU A 315 -31.95 24.43 6.99
N SER A 316 -32.36 24.26 5.73
CA SER A 316 -33.44 23.34 5.34
C SER A 316 -33.02 22.32 4.27
N ARG A 317 -31.74 22.32 3.85
CA ARG A 317 -31.26 21.50 2.73
C ARG A 317 -30.95 20.04 3.06
N LEU A 318 -30.94 19.68 4.34
CA LEU A 318 -30.83 18.27 4.73
C LEU A 318 -32.12 17.53 4.38
N SER A 319 -32.00 16.33 3.82
CA SER A 319 -33.13 15.44 3.49
C SER A 319 -33.90 15.03 4.75
N THR A 320 -33.18 14.81 5.85
CA THR A 320 -33.73 14.57 7.19
C THR A 320 -33.85 15.88 7.96
N PRO A 321 -34.99 16.21 8.59
CA PRO A 321 -35.10 17.38 9.46
C PRO A 321 -34.00 17.39 10.53
N TYR A 322 -33.30 18.53 10.69
CA TYR A 322 -32.08 18.61 11.50
C TYR A 322 -32.19 18.00 12.93
N PRO A 323 -33.28 18.19 13.70
CA PRO A 323 -33.42 17.52 15.00
C PRO A 323 -33.43 15.98 14.92
N ARG A 324 -34.04 15.41 13.87
CA ARG A 324 -34.03 13.96 13.64
C ARG A 324 -32.66 13.48 13.21
N PHE A 325 -31.99 14.25 12.36
CA PHE A 325 -30.62 14.00 11.93
C PHE A 325 -29.68 13.87 13.14
N VAL A 326 -29.67 14.86 14.05
CA VAL A 326 -28.80 14.83 15.24
C VAL A 326 -29.18 13.67 16.16
N GLN A 327 -30.48 13.40 16.35
CA GLN A 327 -30.93 12.29 17.20
C GLN A 327 -30.52 10.92 16.65
N ALA A 328 -30.50 10.75 15.32
CA ALA A 328 -30.07 9.52 14.66
C ALA A 328 -28.56 9.26 14.85
N VAL A 329 -27.75 10.32 14.77
CA VAL A 329 -26.30 10.24 14.99
C VAL A 329 -25.93 10.00 16.45
N PHE A 330 -26.68 10.59 17.39
CA PHE A 330 -26.42 10.51 18.83
C PHE A 330 -27.56 9.80 19.58
N PRO A 331 -27.73 8.48 19.40
CA PRO A 331 -28.89 7.75 19.92
C PRO A 331 -28.78 7.40 21.42
N HIS A 332 -27.63 7.65 22.06
CA HIS A 332 -27.38 7.25 23.45
C HIS A 332 -28.24 8.00 24.47
N ARG A 333 -28.77 9.17 24.11
CA ARG A 333 -29.74 9.90 24.93
C ARG A 333 -30.69 10.74 24.08
N SER A 334 -31.81 11.15 24.68
CA SER A 334 -32.70 12.14 24.07
C SER A 334 -32.03 13.52 23.99
N LEU A 335 -32.22 14.23 22.88
CA LEU A 335 -31.78 15.63 22.73
C LEU A 335 -32.47 16.59 23.72
N SER A 336 -33.64 16.22 24.27
CA SER A 336 -34.34 17.03 25.27
C SER A 336 -33.78 16.89 26.68
N ALA A 337 -32.91 15.90 26.93
CA ALA A 337 -32.46 15.55 28.28
C ALA A 337 -31.51 16.59 28.89
N ARG A 338 -30.52 17.06 28.11
CA ARG A 338 -29.53 18.07 28.50
C ARG A 338 -28.83 18.65 27.27
N SER A 339 -28.06 19.72 27.47
CA SER A 339 -27.06 20.21 26.52
C SER A 339 -25.75 19.42 26.65
N GLY A 340 -24.91 19.45 25.61
CA GLY A 340 -23.59 18.81 25.63
C GLY A 340 -23.17 18.24 24.28
N ILE A 341 -24.12 17.87 23.42
CA ILE A 341 -23.82 17.36 22.07
C ILE A 341 -23.34 18.51 21.19
N HIS A 342 -24.07 19.61 21.08
CA HIS A 342 -23.59 20.77 20.30
C HIS A 342 -22.58 21.58 21.12
N THR A 343 -21.36 21.70 20.62
CA THR A 343 -20.29 22.49 21.26
C THR A 343 -20.28 23.92 20.74
N TYR A 344 -20.13 24.08 19.42
CA TYR A 344 -20.09 25.37 18.73
C TYR A 344 -20.90 25.39 17.44
N ALA A 345 -21.42 26.56 17.11
CA ALA A 345 -21.96 26.87 15.79
C ALA A 345 -21.21 28.07 15.22
N CYS A 346 -20.83 27.99 13.96
CA CYS A 346 -19.85 28.89 13.39
C CYS A 346 -20.31 29.47 12.06
N CYS A 347 -19.96 30.73 11.81
CA CYS A 347 -20.21 31.40 10.55
C CYS A 347 -18.91 32.01 10.02
N THR A 348 -18.64 31.80 8.71
CA THR A 348 -17.47 32.38 8.05
C THR A 348 -17.88 33.62 7.27
N VAL A 349 -17.15 34.73 7.48
CA VAL A 349 -17.41 36.01 6.83
C VAL A 349 -16.60 36.10 5.54
N LYS A 350 -17.32 36.11 4.41
CA LYS A 350 -16.77 36.15 3.04
C LYS A 350 -17.69 36.98 2.12
N PRO A 351 -17.18 37.52 1.00
CA PRO A 351 -17.96 38.37 0.09
C PRO A 351 -19.27 37.74 -0.39
N CYS A 352 -19.30 36.42 -0.57
CA CYS A 352 -20.46 35.66 -1.02
C CYS A 352 -21.20 34.91 0.10
N GLY A 353 -20.82 35.09 1.37
CA GLY A 353 -21.26 34.33 2.54
C GLY A 353 -20.69 32.90 2.60
N GLY A 354 -20.26 32.45 3.78
CA GLY A 354 -19.36 31.30 3.92
C GLY A 354 -19.95 29.99 4.44
N GLY A 355 -21.27 29.92 4.68
CA GLY A 355 -21.93 28.73 5.22
C GLY A 355 -21.80 28.59 6.75
N ILE A 356 -22.50 27.60 7.31
CA ILE A 356 -22.52 27.32 8.75
C ILE A 356 -21.69 26.07 9.04
N SER A 357 -20.84 26.10 10.07
CA SER A 357 -20.19 24.89 10.60
C SER A 357 -20.72 24.58 11.99
N LEU A 358 -21.11 23.34 12.25
CA LEU A 358 -21.66 22.88 13.52
C LEU A 358 -20.70 21.85 14.10
N TYR A 359 -20.36 21.98 15.37
CA TYR A 359 -19.41 21.13 16.08
C TYR A 359 -20.13 20.34 17.16
N TYR A 360 -19.71 19.08 17.32
CA TYR A 360 -20.38 18.12 18.17
C TYR A 360 -19.39 17.34 19.04
N SER A 361 -19.72 17.21 20.33
CA SER A 361 -19.08 16.21 21.17
C SER A 361 -19.77 14.85 20.96
N PRO A 362 -19.01 13.77 20.72
CA PRO A 362 -19.55 12.41 20.72
C PRO A 362 -20.06 11.96 22.11
N GLU A 363 -19.69 12.71 23.16
CA GLU A 363 -19.92 12.36 24.57
C GLU A 363 -19.47 10.92 24.87
N ALA A 364 -18.23 10.56 24.50
CA ALA A 364 -17.80 9.16 24.50
C ALA A 364 -17.85 8.55 25.91
N PHE A 365 -17.66 9.37 26.94
CA PHE A 365 -17.67 9.00 28.35
C PHE A 365 -19.01 9.24 29.05
N ALA A 366 -20.08 9.54 28.31
CA ALA A 366 -21.40 9.77 28.89
C ALA A 366 -21.90 8.55 29.71
N PRO A 367 -22.53 8.75 30.88
CA PRO A 367 -23.07 7.68 31.71
C PRO A 367 -24.00 6.72 30.94
N GLU A 368 -24.75 7.23 29.97
CA GLU A 368 -25.68 6.48 29.12
C GLU A 368 -24.98 5.54 28.13
N ARG A 369 -23.72 5.82 27.79
CA ARG A 369 -22.84 4.92 27.01
C ARG A 369 -22.09 3.93 27.89
N THR A 370 -22.16 4.12 29.22
CA THR A 370 -21.38 3.40 30.23
C THR A 370 -22.05 2.15 30.85
N PRO A 371 -23.36 1.82 30.74
CA PRO A 371 -23.91 0.67 31.49
C PRO A 371 -23.33 -0.68 31.03
N GLY A 372 -22.78 -0.74 29.82
CA GLY A 372 -22.00 -1.88 29.33
C GLY A 372 -20.51 -1.81 29.66
N LEU A 373 -19.97 -0.65 30.05
CA LEU A 373 -18.52 -0.43 30.18
C LEU A 373 -17.97 -0.96 31.50
N ARG A 374 -18.69 -0.85 32.63
CA ARG A 374 -18.25 -1.54 33.88
C ARG A 374 -18.38 -3.05 33.78
N ALA A 375 -19.31 -3.59 32.98
CA ALA A 375 -19.42 -5.02 32.73
C ALA A 375 -18.41 -5.52 31.67
N ALA A 376 -18.09 -4.71 30.65
CA ALA A 376 -17.14 -5.02 29.58
C ALA A 376 -15.67 -4.77 29.96
N LEU A 377 -15.40 -3.88 30.92
CA LEU A 377 -14.07 -3.65 31.50
C LEU A 377 -13.80 -4.54 32.73
N SER A 378 -14.84 -5.15 33.32
CA SER A 378 -14.67 -6.19 34.36
C SER A 378 -14.83 -7.61 33.83
N THR A 379 -15.08 -7.79 32.53
CA THR A 379 -14.87 -9.08 31.89
C THR A 379 -13.39 -9.22 31.57
N PRO A 380 -12.71 -10.26 32.05
CA PRO A 380 -11.33 -10.58 31.66
C PRO A 380 -11.16 -10.87 30.15
N GLU A 381 -12.20 -10.70 29.34
CA GLU A 381 -12.31 -11.23 27.99
C GLU A 381 -11.57 -10.42 26.90
N LEU A 382 -11.06 -9.24 27.22
CA LEU A 382 -10.18 -8.46 26.32
C LEU A 382 -8.69 -8.58 26.65
N LEU A 383 -8.35 -9.13 27.82
CA LEU A 383 -7.06 -9.80 28.06
C LEU A 383 -7.09 -11.26 27.57
N SER A 384 -8.23 -11.71 27.05
CA SER A 384 -8.46 -13.07 26.58
C SER A 384 -8.47 -13.20 25.05
N PHE A 385 -7.77 -12.31 24.33
CA PHE A 385 -7.33 -12.59 22.95
C PHE A 385 -6.64 -13.97 22.81
N PRO A 386 -6.00 -14.52 23.86
CA PRO A 386 -5.55 -15.92 23.87
C PRO A 386 -6.66 -16.98 23.99
N THR A 387 -7.83 -16.72 24.61
CA THR A 387 -8.76 -17.82 24.99
C THR A 387 -9.79 -18.22 23.93
N THR A 388 -10.18 -17.32 23.02
CA THR A 388 -10.99 -17.74 21.84
C THR A 388 -10.15 -18.48 20.80
N LEU A 389 -8.84 -18.24 20.84
CA LEU A 389 -7.86 -18.92 20.01
C LEU A 389 -7.37 -20.24 20.63
N THR A 390 -7.56 -20.48 21.94
CA THR A 390 -7.16 -21.73 22.59
C THR A 390 -7.65 -22.98 21.84
N PRO A 391 -8.91 -23.12 21.37
CA PRO A 391 -9.33 -24.31 20.63
C PRO A 391 -8.83 -24.36 19.17
N VAL A 392 -8.63 -23.20 18.53
CA VAL A 392 -8.15 -23.08 17.14
C VAL A 392 -6.62 -23.23 17.05
N LEU A 393 -5.90 -22.83 18.10
CA LEU A 393 -4.44 -22.85 18.22
C LEU A 393 -3.90 -24.05 19.02
N GLN A 394 -4.72 -24.67 19.89
CA GLN A 394 -4.40 -25.91 20.60
C GLN A 394 -5.08 -27.13 19.97
N CYS A 395 -5.22 -27.17 18.64
CA CYS A 395 -5.57 -28.42 17.95
C CYS A 395 -4.40 -29.41 18.12
N HIS A 396 -4.38 -30.09 19.28
CA HIS A 396 -3.37 -31.06 19.70
C HIS A 396 -3.32 -32.30 18.79
N HIS A 397 -4.29 -32.47 17.89
CA HIS A 397 -4.26 -33.51 16.88
C HIS A 397 -4.98 -33.05 15.62
N VAL A 398 -4.33 -33.17 14.46
CA VAL A 398 -4.97 -33.09 13.14
C VAL A 398 -6.08 -34.15 12.98
N GLN A 399 -6.05 -35.20 13.81
CA GLN A 399 -7.11 -36.22 13.94
C GLN A 399 -8.30 -35.80 14.86
N GLY A 400 -8.18 -34.69 15.59
CA GLY A 400 -9.18 -34.19 16.56
C GLY A 400 -10.19 -33.19 16.01
N LEU A 401 -10.17 -32.87 14.71
CA LEU A 401 -11.13 -31.98 14.03
C LEU A 401 -12.55 -32.59 13.99
N LYS A 402 -13.20 -32.74 15.15
CA LYS A 402 -14.64 -33.05 15.22
C LYS A 402 -15.49 -31.84 14.81
N ASP A 403 -14.98 -30.60 14.95
CA ASP A 403 -15.69 -29.34 14.68
C ASP A 403 -15.08 -28.48 13.55
N ALA A 404 -14.52 -29.11 12.52
CA ALA A 404 -13.94 -28.39 11.37
C ALA A 404 -14.93 -27.41 10.70
N ASP A 405 -16.23 -27.71 10.79
CA ASP A 405 -17.34 -26.90 10.28
C ASP A 405 -17.51 -25.56 11.01
N VAL A 406 -16.97 -25.44 12.21
CA VAL A 406 -17.04 -24.24 13.04
C VAL A 406 -15.81 -23.35 12.84
N CYS A 407 -14.63 -23.94 12.65
CA CYS A 407 -13.34 -23.23 12.60
C CYS A 407 -13.02 -22.56 11.26
N PHE A 408 -13.41 -23.14 10.14
CA PHE A 408 -13.11 -22.60 8.80
C PHE A 408 -14.32 -21.89 8.19
N ALA A 409 -14.11 -20.78 7.50
CA ALA A 409 -15.18 -20.14 6.72
C ALA A 409 -15.63 -21.08 5.56
N PRO A 410 -16.89 -21.01 5.08
CA PRO A 410 -17.33 -21.84 3.94
C PRO A 410 -16.49 -21.62 2.68
N ASP A 411 -16.11 -20.36 2.45
CA ASP A 411 -15.28 -19.88 1.34
C ASP A 411 -13.78 -19.86 1.67
N CYS A 412 -13.34 -20.60 2.69
CA CYS A 412 -11.93 -20.59 3.09
C CYS A 412 -11.01 -21.13 1.99
N CYS A 413 -9.73 -20.78 2.08
CA CYS A 413 -8.69 -21.26 1.20
C CYS A 413 -7.45 -21.68 1.99
N ILE A 414 -6.73 -22.67 1.46
CA ILE A 414 -5.40 -23.05 1.93
C ILE A 414 -4.41 -22.97 0.78
N ARG A 415 -3.20 -22.50 1.08
CA ARG A 415 -2.04 -22.63 0.22
C ARG A 415 -0.95 -23.36 0.99
N ASP A 416 -0.65 -24.57 0.58
CA ASP A 416 0.25 -25.49 1.26
C ASP A 416 1.54 -25.68 0.44
N LEU A 417 2.66 -25.23 1.02
CA LEU A 417 4.00 -25.39 0.45
C LEU A 417 4.78 -26.43 1.27
N LEU A 418 4.48 -27.70 0.97
CA LEU A 418 5.21 -28.90 1.42
C LEU A 418 5.01 -29.32 2.89
N VAL A 419 3.89 -28.93 3.51
CA VAL A 419 3.56 -29.36 4.89
C VAL A 419 2.68 -30.61 4.87
N PHE A 420 1.55 -30.56 4.17
CA PHE A 420 0.58 -31.67 4.13
C PHE A 420 0.64 -32.47 2.83
N SER A 421 1.34 -31.96 1.82
CA SER A 421 1.50 -32.57 0.50
C SER A 421 2.96 -32.61 0.05
N PRO A 422 3.38 -33.59 -0.77
CA PRO A 422 4.72 -33.60 -1.36
C PRO A 422 4.91 -32.56 -2.49
N THR A 423 3.89 -31.78 -2.82
CA THR A 423 3.92 -30.73 -3.84
C THR A 423 3.16 -29.50 -3.35
N PHE A 424 3.24 -28.41 -4.10
CA PHE A 424 2.47 -27.20 -3.80
C PHE A 424 1.00 -27.43 -4.11
N ARG A 425 0.13 -27.13 -3.16
CA ARG A 425 -1.32 -27.26 -3.31
C ARG A 425 -2.02 -25.97 -2.94
N MET A 426 -3.07 -25.64 -3.67
CA MET A 426 -3.90 -24.51 -3.36
C MET A 426 -5.37 -24.86 -3.52
N LEU A 427 -6.08 -24.91 -2.40
CA LEU A 427 -7.44 -25.43 -2.34
C LEU A 427 -8.40 -24.36 -1.83
N GLN A 428 -9.58 -24.32 -2.43
CA GLN A 428 -10.66 -23.42 -2.04
C GLN A 428 -11.91 -24.23 -1.67
N GLY A 429 -12.61 -23.74 -0.66
CA GLY A 429 -13.81 -24.34 -0.11
C GLY A 429 -13.49 -25.26 1.07
N ARG A 430 -14.28 -25.09 2.13
CA ARG A 430 -14.11 -25.79 3.40
C ARG A 430 -13.88 -27.29 3.26
N ASP A 431 -14.70 -27.99 2.47
CA ASP A 431 -14.61 -29.44 2.33
C ASP A 431 -13.28 -29.91 1.75
N LYS A 432 -12.75 -29.20 0.75
CA LYS A 432 -11.45 -29.52 0.15
C LYS A 432 -10.32 -29.26 1.14
N VAL A 433 -10.35 -28.12 1.83
CA VAL A 433 -9.36 -27.73 2.84
C VAL A 433 -9.33 -28.74 4.00
N VAL A 434 -10.48 -29.06 4.58
CA VAL A 434 -10.57 -29.98 5.72
C VAL A 434 -10.13 -31.39 5.33
N ARG A 435 -10.52 -31.85 4.14
CA ARG A 435 -10.07 -33.17 3.62
C ARG A 435 -8.55 -33.20 3.44
N HIS A 436 -7.95 -32.13 2.91
CA HIS A 436 -6.50 -32.01 2.75
C HIS A 436 -5.78 -32.08 4.08
N LEU A 437 -6.21 -31.29 5.07
CA LEU A 437 -5.64 -31.30 6.41
C LEU A 437 -5.75 -32.69 7.07
N ARG A 438 -6.90 -33.36 6.93
CA ARG A 438 -7.12 -34.72 7.49
C ARG A 438 -6.32 -35.81 6.78
N SER A 439 -5.86 -35.58 5.55
CA SER A 439 -5.07 -36.56 4.79
C SER A 439 -3.62 -36.66 5.27
N ALA A 440 -3.19 -35.77 6.18
CA ALA A 440 -1.86 -35.76 6.74
C ALA A 440 -1.57 -37.03 7.56
N SER A 441 -0.54 -37.77 7.19
CA SER A 441 -0.03 -38.92 7.94
C SER A 441 0.91 -38.54 9.09
N ARG A 442 1.15 -37.23 9.29
CA ARG A 442 2.13 -36.69 10.24
C ARG A 442 1.45 -36.17 11.51
N THR A 443 2.14 -36.32 12.64
CA THR A 443 1.76 -35.71 13.92
C THR A 443 2.58 -34.45 14.13
N PHE A 444 1.90 -33.31 14.29
CA PHE A 444 2.52 -32.02 14.55
C PHE A 444 2.41 -31.64 16.04
N ARG A 445 3.36 -30.86 16.54
CA ARG A 445 3.45 -30.38 17.92
C ARG A 445 4.06 -28.98 18.02
N ASP A 446 4.12 -28.46 19.23
CA ASP A 446 4.77 -27.19 19.60
C ASP A 446 4.32 -25.96 18.79
N PHE A 447 3.01 -25.86 18.58
CA PHE A 447 2.38 -24.69 17.97
C PHE A 447 2.62 -23.42 18.78
N LYS A 448 3.25 -22.42 18.16
CA LYS A 448 3.60 -21.12 18.77
C LYS A 448 3.20 -19.98 17.85
N ILE A 449 2.45 -19.00 18.36
CA ILE A 449 2.15 -17.77 17.62
C ILE A 449 3.38 -16.86 17.63
N LEU A 450 3.76 -16.35 16.45
CA LEU A 450 4.93 -15.50 16.26
C LEU A 450 4.51 -14.03 16.08
N GLY A 451 4.82 -13.17 17.06
CA GLY A 451 4.74 -11.71 16.94
C GLY A 451 3.34 -11.09 16.83
N ASN A 452 3.30 -9.77 16.57
CA ASN A 452 2.07 -8.96 16.50
C ASN A 452 1.26 -9.26 15.23
N VAL A 453 -0.05 -9.36 15.38
CA VAL A 453 -1.05 -9.49 14.29
C VAL A 453 -0.88 -8.36 13.26
N VAL A 454 -0.63 -8.69 11.99
CA VAL A 454 -0.12 -7.73 10.98
C VAL A 454 -1.22 -7.14 10.09
N LEU A 455 -2.40 -7.75 10.00
CA LEU A 455 -3.45 -7.21 9.12
C LEU A 455 -4.79 -7.10 9.85
N LYS A 456 -5.28 -5.86 9.98
CA LYS A 456 -6.62 -5.51 10.42
C LYS A 456 -7.33 -4.72 9.33
N VAL A 457 -7.73 -5.41 8.26
CA VAL A 457 -8.71 -4.84 7.32
C VAL A 457 -10.06 -5.03 7.97
N VAL A 458 -10.69 -3.95 8.38
CA VAL A 458 -12.06 -4.01 8.85
C VAL A 458 -12.91 -3.17 7.89
N THR A 459 -14.06 -3.70 7.54
CA THR A 459 -15.15 -2.99 6.88
C THR A 459 -16.38 -3.19 7.77
N CYS A 460 -17.52 -2.57 7.43
CA CYS A 460 -18.78 -2.79 8.15
C CYS A 460 -19.24 -4.26 8.10
N GLU A 461 -18.79 -5.02 7.09
CA GLU A 461 -19.25 -6.39 6.84
C GLU A 461 -18.16 -7.46 6.99
N LEU A 462 -16.89 -7.10 7.03
CA LEU A 462 -15.77 -8.04 7.06
C LEU A 462 -14.60 -7.47 7.88
N SER A 463 -14.29 -8.13 8.99
CA SER A 463 -13.11 -7.90 9.82
C SER A 463 -12.09 -8.99 9.56
N LEU A 464 -10.83 -8.64 9.32
CA LEU A 464 -9.73 -9.57 9.14
C LEU A 464 -8.70 -9.44 10.26
N ILE A 465 -8.10 -10.57 10.65
CA ILE A 465 -6.97 -10.67 11.57
C ILE A 465 -5.96 -11.62 10.92
N GLN A 466 -4.74 -11.15 10.66
CA GLN A 466 -3.67 -12.00 10.16
C GLN A 466 -2.56 -12.21 11.19
N GLY A 467 -2.20 -13.47 11.44
CA GLY A 467 -1.14 -13.84 12.37
C GLY A 467 -0.20 -14.89 11.80
N ARG A 468 0.97 -15.04 12.42
CA ARG A 468 1.98 -16.05 12.10
C ARG A 468 2.05 -17.10 13.18
N MET A 469 2.37 -18.32 12.78
CA MET A 469 2.50 -19.47 13.65
C MET A 469 3.70 -20.32 13.23
N HIS A 470 4.33 -20.93 14.21
CA HIS A 470 5.38 -21.92 14.07
C HIS A 470 4.92 -23.24 14.67
N PHE A 471 5.32 -24.37 14.09
CA PHE A 471 5.05 -25.71 14.62
C PHE A 471 6.04 -26.71 14.02
N GLU A 472 6.06 -27.94 14.54
CA GLU A 472 7.05 -28.94 14.14
C GLU A 472 6.52 -30.37 14.18
N ASP A 473 7.24 -31.28 13.51
CA ASP A 473 7.15 -32.72 13.72
C ASP A 473 8.50 -33.27 14.23
N ASP A 474 8.70 -34.59 14.23
CA ASP A 474 9.96 -35.22 14.66
C ASP A 474 11.18 -34.80 13.83
N THR A 475 10.95 -34.38 12.59
CA THR A 475 11.99 -34.22 11.56
C THR A 475 12.09 -32.80 11.00
N THR A 476 11.05 -31.99 11.15
CA THR A 476 10.85 -30.80 10.34
C THR A 476 10.24 -29.68 11.18
N THR A 477 10.62 -28.43 10.90
CA THR A 477 9.97 -27.23 11.40
C THR A 477 9.14 -26.57 10.29
N TYR A 478 8.06 -25.91 10.68
CA TYR A 478 7.06 -25.34 9.78
C TYR A 478 6.65 -23.95 10.25
N ASN A 479 6.33 -23.10 9.28
CA ASN A 479 5.67 -21.82 9.52
C ASN A 479 4.29 -21.82 8.88
N ALA A 480 3.39 -21.03 9.44
CA ALA A 480 2.09 -20.75 8.87
C ALA A 480 1.72 -19.28 9.03
N VAL A 481 0.95 -18.79 8.07
CA VAL A 481 0.26 -17.50 8.18
C VAL A 481 -1.23 -17.80 8.11
N PHE A 482 -1.99 -17.40 9.12
CA PHE A 482 -3.44 -17.57 9.13
C PHE A 482 -4.12 -16.22 9.04
N THR A 483 -5.23 -16.16 8.31
CA THR A 483 -6.11 -14.99 8.23
C THR A 483 -7.49 -15.41 8.71
N LEU A 484 -7.91 -14.86 9.85
CA LEU A 484 -9.25 -15.00 10.38
C LEU A 484 -10.13 -13.91 9.79
N ALA A 485 -11.38 -14.26 9.50
CA ALA A 485 -12.42 -13.34 9.09
C ALA A 485 -13.62 -13.44 10.04
N SER A 486 -14.19 -12.30 10.39
CA SER A 486 -15.52 -12.19 10.99
C SER A 486 -16.38 -11.33 10.07
N ARG A 487 -17.61 -11.75 9.80
CA ARG A 487 -18.55 -10.98 8.96
C ARG A 487 -19.66 -10.38 9.82
N GLY A 488 -19.79 -9.05 9.83
CA GLY A 488 -20.64 -8.32 10.78
C GLY A 488 -20.29 -8.66 12.23
N ASN A 489 -21.28 -9.05 13.03
CA ASN A 489 -21.09 -9.55 14.41
C ASN A 489 -20.92 -11.10 14.47
N GLY A 490 -20.62 -11.74 13.34
CA GLY A 490 -20.46 -13.19 13.25
C GLY A 490 -19.18 -13.72 13.92
N PRO A 491 -19.08 -15.05 14.13
CA PRO A 491 -17.90 -15.65 14.73
C PRO A 491 -16.66 -15.50 13.84
N TRP A 492 -15.48 -15.38 14.47
CA TRP A 492 -14.20 -15.42 13.78
C TRP A 492 -13.94 -16.83 13.26
N ARG A 493 -13.64 -16.94 11.96
CA ARG A 493 -13.30 -18.20 11.30
C ARG A 493 -12.05 -18.05 10.46
N CYS A 494 -11.26 -19.12 10.34
CA CYS A 494 -10.13 -19.16 9.42
C CYS A 494 -10.64 -19.07 7.98
N TRP A 495 -10.25 -17.98 7.30
CA TRP A 495 -10.64 -17.69 5.92
C TRP A 495 -9.48 -17.97 4.95
N ALA A 496 -8.24 -17.72 5.34
CA ALA A 496 -7.07 -18.13 4.59
C ALA A 496 -6.02 -18.77 5.50
N LEU A 497 -5.42 -19.87 5.05
CA LEU A 497 -4.31 -20.52 5.72
C LEU A 497 -3.18 -20.73 4.72
N PHE A 498 -1.99 -20.23 5.04
CA PHE A 498 -0.77 -20.50 4.31
C PHE A 498 0.13 -21.36 5.20
N THR A 499 0.58 -22.50 4.70
CA THR A 499 1.51 -23.39 5.41
C THR A 499 2.77 -23.59 4.60
N LEU A 500 3.92 -23.55 5.29
CA LEU A 500 5.24 -23.50 4.69
C LEU A 500 6.19 -24.43 5.41
N LEU A 501 6.86 -25.29 4.64
CA LEU A 501 8.06 -25.98 5.10
C LEU A 501 9.14 -24.96 5.48
N ASP A 502 9.50 -24.92 6.77
CA ASP A 502 10.50 -23.98 7.24
C ASP A 502 11.91 -24.54 7.05
N ASP A 503 12.23 -25.60 7.78
CA ASP A 503 13.55 -26.24 7.74
C ASP A 503 13.48 -27.72 8.16
N LEU A 504 14.55 -28.48 7.88
CA LEU A 504 14.73 -29.82 8.39
C LEU A 504 15.55 -29.77 9.68
N LYS A 505 15.07 -30.47 10.71
CA LYS A 505 15.84 -30.65 11.95
C LYS A 505 17.09 -31.46 11.64
N SER A 506 18.16 -31.17 12.36
CA SER A 506 19.42 -31.88 12.17
C SER A 506 19.22 -33.40 12.24
N SER A 507 18.40 -33.91 13.16
CA SER A 507 18.06 -35.34 13.30
C SER A 507 17.49 -35.99 12.04
N ALA A 508 16.86 -35.21 11.16
CA ALA A 508 16.28 -35.68 9.90
C ALA A 508 17.27 -35.65 8.73
N ILE A 509 18.44 -35.04 8.92
CA ILE A 509 19.50 -35.00 7.92
C ILE A 509 20.37 -36.25 8.14
N PRO A 510 20.41 -37.20 7.18
CA PRO A 510 21.21 -38.41 7.28
C PRO A 510 22.64 -38.13 7.75
N SER A 511 23.16 -38.94 8.69
CA SER A 511 24.52 -38.81 9.20
C SER A 511 25.58 -38.94 8.09
N SER A 512 25.27 -39.69 7.04
CA SER A 512 26.04 -39.84 5.80
C SER A 512 26.15 -38.55 4.98
N LEU A 513 25.17 -37.64 5.07
CA LEU A 513 25.24 -36.29 4.48
C LEU A 513 26.03 -35.32 5.36
N ARG A 514 26.07 -35.54 6.68
CA ARG A 514 26.94 -34.77 7.60
C ARG A 514 28.43 -35.10 7.43
N HIS A 515 28.75 -36.29 6.92
CA HIS A 515 30.10 -36.78 6.65
C HIS A 515 30.21 -37.36 5.22
N ARG A 516 30.12 -36.49 4.19
CA ARG A 516 30.32 -36.79 2.74
C ARG A 516 29.63 -38.06 2.17
N SER A 517 28.75 -37.78 1.19
CA SER A 517 28.29 -38.59 0.07
C SER A 517 27.37 -39.79 0.35
N VAL A 518 26.05 -39.56 0.28
CA VAL A 518 25.13 -40.49 -0.38
C VAL A 518 24.84 -39.93 -1.76
N ARG A 519 25.76 -40.20 -2.68
CA ARG A 519 25.54 -39.92 -4.11
C ARG A 519 24.93 -41.17 -4.74
N GLY A 520 24.10 -41.01 -5.77
CA GLY A 520 23.78 -42.16 -6.65
C GLY A 520 25.09 -42.82 -7.10
N ARG A 521 25.10 -44.16 -7.24
CA ARG A 521 26.34 -44.88 -7.60
C ARG A 521 26.95 -44.26 -8.86
N GLY A 522 28.10 -43.58 -8.72
CA GLY A 522 28.81 -42.94 -9.83
C GLY A 522 28.55 -41.43 -10.05
N ALA A 523 27.66 -40.78 -9.29
CA ALA A 523 27.43 -39.34 -9.43
C ALA A 523 28.60 -38.47 -8.89
N GLU A 524 28.99 -37.45 -9.65
CA GLU A 524 30.00 -36.46 -9.24
C GLU A 524 29.39 -35.33 -8.39
N PHE A 525 28.11 -35.01 -8.64
CA PHE A 525 27.35 -33.93 -8.02
C PHE A 525 26.00 -34.42 -7.48
N ASP A 526 25.53 -33.77 -6.42
CA ASP A 526 24.17 -33.97 -5.90
C ASP A 526 23.14 -33.37 -6.87
N ALA A 527 23.44 -32.20 -7.44
CA ALA A 527 22.62 -31.58 -8.48
C ALA A 527 23.48 -30.90 -9.56
N LEU A 528 23.12 -31.12 -10.82
CA LEU A 528 23.60 -30.30 -11.93
C LEU A 528 22.53 -29.27 -12.30
N ILE A 529 22.91 -28.00 -12.41
CA ILE A 529 21.99 -26.88 -12.67
C ILE A 529 22.33 -26.29 -14.04
N ILE A 530 21.37 -26.24 -14.95
CA ILE A 530 21.57 -25.67 -16.29
C ILE A 530 21.07 -24.22 -16.31
N GLY A 531 22.00 -23.28 -16.42
CA GLY A 531 21.78 -21.82 -16.47
C GLY A 531 22.24 -21.10 -15.21
N ALA A 532 23.15 -20.13 -15.34
CA ALA A 532 23.61 -19.25 -14.26
C ALA A 532 22.84 -17.90 -14.21
N GLY A 533 21.54 -17.95 -14.53
CA GLY A 533 20.61 -16.85 -14.26
C GLY A 533 20.22 -16.75 -12.78
N GLN A 534 19.32 -15.83 -12.43
CA GLN A 534 18.93 -15.63 -11.03
C GLN A 534 18.39 -16.89 -10.33
N ALA A 535 17.68 -17.76 -11.07
CA ALA A 535 17.13 -18.99 -10.52
C ALA A 535 18.22 -20.03 -10.23
N GLY A 536 19.15 -20.23 -11.17
CA GLY A 536 20.22 -21.21 -11.00
C GLY A 536 21.21 -20.83 -9.90
N LEU A 537 21.60 -19.55 -9.83
CA LEU A 537 22.48 -19.06 -8.77
C LEU A 537 21.82 -19.16 -7.38
N ALA A 538 20.54 -18.79 -7.26
CA ALA A 538 19.80 -18.91 -6.01
C ALA A 538 19.71 -20.38 -5.57
N THR A 539 19.37 -21.30 -6.47
CA THR A 539 19.31 -22.73 -6.18
C THR A 539 20.68 -23.29 -5.77
N ALA A 540 21.75 -22.94 -6.49
CA ALA A 540 23.11 -23.38 -6.15
C ALA A 540 23.54 -22.91 -4.75
N ALA A 541 23.25 -21.66 -4.40
CA ALA A 541 23.54 -21.12 -3.08
C ALA A 541 22.77 -21.84 -1.96
N ARG A 542 21.47 -22.11 -2.18
CA ARG A 542 20.64 -22.85 -1.21
C ARG A 542 21.13 -24.30 -1.03
N LEU A 543 21.45 -24.99 -2.12
CA LEU A 543 21.98 -26.36 -2.06
C LEU A 543 23.32 -26.41 -1.32
N LYS A 544 24.23 -25.46 -1.61
CA LYS A 544 25.51 -25.37 -0.92
C LYS A 544 25.35 -25.14 0.58
N GLU A 545 24.43 -24.27 0.98
CA GLU A 545 24.14 -24.00 2.40
C GLU A 545 23.65 -25.26 3.12
N LEU A 546 22.89 -26.12 2.43
CA LEU A 546 22.46 -27.42 2.92
C LEU A 546 23.55 -28.51 2.85
N GLY A 547 24.78 -28.17 2.44
CA GLY A 547 25.89 -29.11 2.33
C GLY A 547 25.91 -29.95 1.05
N LEU A 548 25.01 -29.68 0.09
CA LEU A 548 24.90 -30.42 -1.16
C LEU A 548 25.87 -29.88 -2.22
N LYS A 549 26.56 -30.78 -2.91
CA LYS A 549 27.52 -30.43 -3.97
C LYS A 549 26.78 -30.19 -5.28
N ALA A 550 26.59 -28.92 -5.63
CA ALA A 550 25.99 -28.51 -6.89
C ALA A 550 27.01 -27.92 -7.88
N CYS A 551 26.77 -28.09 -9.18
CA CYS A 551 27.52 -27.43 -10.26
C CYS A 551 26.55 -26.74 -11.23
N VAL A 552 26.85 -25.50 -11.60
CA VAL A 552 26.05 -24.70 -12.53
C VAL A 552 26.75 -24.62 -13.88
N ILE A 553 26.02 -24.94 -14.95
CA ILE A 553 26.50 -24.85 -16.33
C ILE A 553 25.92 -23.59 -16.99
N GLU A 554 26.78 -22.74 -17.54
CA GLU A 554 26.39 -21.51 -18.22
C GLU A 554 27.00 -21.45 -19.62
N ARG A 555 26.14 -21.24 -20.63
CA ARG A 555 26.57 -21.17 -22.03
C ARG A 555 27.34 -19.90 -22.35
N ASN A 556 27.01 -18.81 -21.68
CA ASN A 556 27.68 -17.53 -21.89
C ASN A 556 29.04 -17.54 -21.18
N SER A 557 29.97 -16.72 -21.69
CA SER A 557 31.31 -16.59 -21.08
C SER A 557 31.29 -15.94 -19.70
N ARG A 558 30.21 -15.22 -19.36
CA ARG A 558 30.07 -14.47 -18.10
C ARG A 558 28.69 -14.64 -17.48
N VAL A 559 28.67 -14.84 -16.16
CA VAL A 559 27.44 -14.82 -15.36
C VAL A 559 26.78 -13.44 -15.43
N GLY A 560 25.45 -13.39 -15.55
CA GLY A 560 24.70 -12.13 -15.71
C GLY A 560 24.60 -11.62 -17.15
N ALA A 561 25.09 -12.36 -18.15
CA ALA A 561 24.99 -11.99 -19.57
C ALA A 561 23.54 -11.65 -20.00
N ALA A 562 22.55 -12.43 -19.56
CA ALA A 562 21.13 -12.16 -19.84
C ALA A 562 20.59 -10.81 -19.31
N TRP A 563 21.31 -10.17 -18.38
CA TRP A 563 21.02 -8.80 -17.95
C TRP A 563 21.83 -7.78 -18.74
N ARG A 564 23.11 -8.04 -19.02
CA ARG A 564 23.98 -7.14 -19.82
C ARG A 564 23.55 -7.02 -21.27
N GLU A 565 22.99 -8.08 -21.83
CA GLU A 565 22.55 -8.14 -23.22
C GLU A 565 21.13 -7.59 -23.42
N ARG A 566 20.59 -6.81 -22.48
CA ARG A 566 19.34 -6.07 -22.70
C ARG A 566 19.65 -4.60 -23.01
N TYR A 567 18.63 -3.85 -23.42
CA TYR A 567 18.79 -2.43 -23.73
C TYR A 567 19.31 -1.65 -22.51
N GLU A 568 20.19 -0.68 -22.75
CA GLU A 568 20.99 -0.01 -21.72
C GLU A 568 20.14 0.70 -20.65
N SER A 569 18.99 1.23 -21.04
CA SER A 569 18.06 1.93 -20.15
C SER A 569 17.30 1.03 -19.18
N LEU A 570 17.48 -0.30 -19.23
CA LEU A 570 16.74 -1.23 -18.39
C LEU A 570 17.08 -1.03 -16.91
N GLN A 571 16.04 -0.80 -16.11
CA GLN A 571 16.08 -0.72 -14.66
C GLN A 571 14.99 -1.61 -14.05
N PHE A 572 15.05 -1.82 -12.74
CA PHE A 572 14.00 -2.55 -12.04
C PHE A 572 12.67 -1.79 -12.04
N ASN A 573 11.59 -2.56 -12.15
CA ASN A 573 10.23 -2.06 -11.98
C ASN A 573 9.77 -2.08 -10.51
N THR A 574 10.50 -2.80 -9.65
CA THR A 574 10.20 -3.02 -8.23
C THR A 574 11.38 -2.59 -7.36
N PRO A 575 11.16 -2.22 -6.08
CA PRO A 575 12.24 -1.85 -5.18
C PRO A 575 13.32 -2.93 -5.05
N LYS A 576 14.56 -2.50 -4.81
CA LYS A 576 15.72 -3.40 -4.61
C LYS A 576 15.51 -4.40 -3.49
N ASP A 577 14.87 -3.99 -2.38
CA ASP A 577 14.59 -4.84 -1.22
C ASP A 577 13.56 -5.93 -1.53
N PHE A 578 12.66 -5.69 -2.49
CA PHE A 578 11.79 -6.74 -3.01
C PHE A 578 12.54 -7.72 -3.91
N SER A 579 13.62 -7.28 -4.56
CA SER A 579 14.15 -7.89 -5.79
C SER A 579 15.57 -8.47 -5.67
N HIS A 580 16.09 -8.76 -4.48
CA HIS A 580 17.45 -9.28 -4.30
C HIS A 580 17.55 -10.82 -4.22
N LEU A 581 18.75 -11.36 -4.45
CA LEU A 581 19.10 -12.78 -4.31
C LEU A 581 19.23 -13.20 -2.82
N PRO A 582 19.12 -14.50 -2.49
CA PRO A 582 19.31 -14.98 -1.12
C PRO A 582 20.75 -14.78 -0.65
N TYR A 583 20.95 -14.64 0.67
CA TYR A 583 22.25 -14.50 1.37
C TYR A 583 23.08 -13.24 1.09
N LEU A 584 23.01 -12.69 -0.12
CA LEU A 584 23.75 -11.49 -0.50
C LEU A 584 22.79 -10.43 -1.07
N PRO A 585 22.18 -9.60 -0.20
CA PRO A 585 21.29 -8.51 -0.64
C PRO A 585 22.06 -7.47 -1.47
N PHE A 586 21.33 -6.62 -2.18
CA PHE A 586 21.95 -5.48 -2.84
C PHE A 586 22.47 -4.47 -1.82
N PRO A 587 23.54 -3.72 -2.13
CA PRO A 587 24.06 -2.68 -1.25
C PRO A 587 23.03 -1.62 -0.86
N GLU A 588 23.14 -1.09 0.37
CA GLU A 588 22.21 -0.09 0.92
C GLU A 588 22.28 1.26 0.20
N ASP A 589 23.44 1.63 -0.34
CA ASP A 589 23.68 2.87 -1.09
C ASP A 589 23.18 2.83 -2.55
N TRP A 590 22.78 1.65 -3.04
CA TRP A 590 22.23 1.55 -4.39
C TRP A 590 20.89 2.27 -4.53
N PRO A 591 20.61 2.83 -5.72
CA PRO A 591 19.29 3.36 -6.05
C PRO A 591 18.18 2.33 -5.77
N MET A 592 17.00 2.81 -5.37
CA MET A 592 15.82 1.96 -5.12
C MET A 592 15.48 1.07 -6.33
N PHE A 593 15.75 1.55 -7.56
CA PHE A 593 15.59 0.80 -8.81
C PHE A 593 16.94 0.65 -9.50
N PRO A 594 17.71 -0.42 -9.21
CA PRO A 594 19.00 -0.66 -9.83
C PRO A 594 18.90 -0.87 -11.35
N SER A 595 19.94 -0.47 -12.08
CA SER A 595 20.09 -0.76 -13.51
C SER A 595 20.42 -2.23 -13.76
N ALA A 596 20.10 -2.71 -14.96
CA ALA A 596 20.45 -4.06 -15.41
C ALA A 596 21.97 -4.33 -15.30
N THR A 597 22.81 -3.32 -15.57
CA THR A 597 24.27 -3.40 -15.43
C THR A 597 24.69 -3.67 -13.98
N LYS A 598 24.18 -2.89 -13.02
CA LYS A 598 24.45 -3.10 -11.58
C LYS A 598 24.05 -4.52 -11.16
N VAL A 599 22.87 -4.97 -11.58
CA VAL A 599 22.36 -6.31 -11.27
C VAL A 599 23.26 -7.40 -11.86
N ALA A 600 23.70 -7.24 -13.11
CA ALA A 600 24.61 -8.18 -13.75
C ALA A 600 25.97 -8.27 -13.04
N GLU A 601 26.53 -7.14 -12.62
CA GLU A 601 27.77 -7.08 -11.85
C GLU A 601 27.64 -7.77 -10.48
N HIS A 602 26.50 -7.58 -9.79
CA HIS A 602 26.22 -8.30 -8.54
C HIS A 602 26.13 -9.81 -8.76
N MET A 603 25.40 -10.24 -9.79
CA MET A 603 25.26 -11.65 -10.13
C MET A 603 26.59 -12.31 -10.50
N GLU A 604 27.53 -11.56 -11.11
CA GLU A 604 28.86 -12.08 -11.45
C GLU A 604 29.76 -12.26 -10.22
N LYS A 605 29.66 -11.35 -9.24
CA LYS A 605 30.37 -11.47 -7.96
C LYS A 605 29.75 -12.53 -7.04
N TYR A 606 28.44 -12.74 -7.15
CA TYR A 606 27.67 -13.65 -6.30
C TYR A 606 28.28 -15.07 -6.16
N PRO A 607 28.60 -15.81 -7.24
CA PRO A 607 29.21 -17.13 -7.12
C PRO A 607 30.63 -17.09 -6.54
N GLN A 608 31.38 -15.99 -6.73
CA GLN A 608 32.73 -15.85 -6.17
C GLN A 608 32.67 -15.66 -4.66
N LEU A 609 31.80 -14.76 -4.19
CA LEU A 609 31.62 -14.44 -2.78
C LEU A 609 31.04 -15.61 -1.97
N LEU A 610 30.16 -16.39 -2.60
CA LEU A 610 29.55 -17.58 -1.98
C LEU A 610 30.28 -18.89 -2.31
N GLY A 611 31.35 -18.86 -3.12
CA GLY A 611 32.13 -20.02 -3.54
C GLY A 611 31.30 -21.10 -4.26
N LEU A 612 30.48 -20.72 -5.22
CA LEU A 612 29.66 -21.64 -6.03
C LEU A 612 30.48 -22.19 -7.22
N ASP A 613 30.31 -23.47 -7.57
CA ASP A 613 30.90 -24.06 -8.78
C ASP A 613 30.06 -23.68 -10.00
N VAL A 614 30.54 -22.71 -10.78
CA VAL A 614 29.90 -22.24 -12.02
C VAL A 614 30.88 -22.39 -13.18
N ARG A 615 30.49 -23.17 -14.19
CA ARG A 615 31.26 -23.41 -15.41
C ARG A 615 30.64 -22.63 -16.56
N THR A 616 31.24 -21.50 -16.89
CA THR A 616 30.86 -20.64 -18.02
C THR A 616 31.38 -21.18 -19.35
N SER A 617 31.02 -20.55 -20.47
CA SER A 617 31.44 -20.96 -21.83
C SER A 617 31.20 -22.45 -22.10
N THR A 618 30.13 -23.01 -21.51
CA THR A 618 29.83 -24.45 -21.55
C THR A 618 28.37 -24.65 -21.96
N LYS A 619 28.16 -25.26 -23.12
CA LYS A 619 26.83 -25.54 -23.68
C LYS A 619 26.39 -26.95 -23.31
N THR A 620 25.15 -27.09 -22.86
CA THR A 620 24.51 -28.40 -22.70
C THR A 620 24.02 -28.92 -24.05
N ILE A 621 24.47 -30.12 -24.42
CA ILE A 621 24.11 -30.77 -25.69
C ILE A 621 22.96 -31.75 -25.48
N ARG A 622 23.08 -32.62 -24.49
CA ARG A 622 22.12 -33.69 -24.20
C ARG A 622 22.12 -34.02 -22.71
N ALA A 623 20.96 -34.36 -22.16
CA ALA A 623 20.84 -34.89 -20.81
C ALA A 623 19.93 -36.12 -20.80
N GLU A 624 20.39 -37.20 -20.18
CA GLU A 624 19.70 -38.48 -20.12
C GLU A 624 19.64 -38.99 -18.70
N PHE A 625 18.52 -39.61 -18.34
CA PHE A 625 18.35 -40.24 -17.04
C PHE A 625 18.65 -41.74 -17.15
N ASP A 626 19.57 -42.22 -16.32
CA ASP A 626 19.81 -43.63 -16.10
C ASP A 626 18.87 -44.12 -14.98
N GLU A 627 17.85 -44.89 -15.36
CA GLU A 627 16.86 -45.46 -14.43
C GLU A 627 17.49 -46.42 -13.43
N PHE A 628 18.55 -47.16 -13.81
CA PHE A 628 19.19 -48.14 -12.94
C PHE A 628 20.08 -47.46 -11.90
N GLY A 629 20.92 -46.51 -12.35
CA GLY A 629 21.77 -45.72 -11.46
C GLY A 629 21.02 -44.64 -10.69
N ARG A 630 19.78 -44.30 -11.09
CA ARG A 630 19.01 -43.13 -10.64
C ARG A 630 19.82 -41.82 -10.74
N THR A 631 20.53 -41.64 -11.86
CA THR A 631 21.39 -40.46 -12.09
C THR A 631 21.14 -39.85 -13.46
N TRP A 632 21.43 -38.56 -13.57
CA TRP A 632 21.46 -37.82 -14.82
C TRP A 632 22.87 -37.80 -15.39
N THR A 633 23.02 -38.21 -16.64
CA THR A 633 24.24 -38.08 -17.44
C THR A 633 24.06 -36.93 -18.41
N VAL A 634 24.91 -35.91 -18.31
CA VAL A 634 24.78 -34.66 -19.08
C VAL A 634 26.01 -34.44 -19.94
N GLN A 635 25.81 -34.44 -21.26
CA GLN A 635 26.82 -34.15 -22.27
C GLN A 635 26.94 -32.63 -22.46
N LEU A 636 28.16 -32.14 -22.33
CA LEU A 636 28.52 -30.73 -22.35
C LEU A 636 29.59 -30.49 -23.41
N GLN A 637 29.54 -29.30 -24.02
CA GLN A 637 30.51 -28.85 -25.00
C GLN A 637 31.10 -27.51 -24.55
N ARG A 638 32.43 -27.41 -24.54
CA ARG A 638 33.14 -26.16 -24.29
C ARG A 638 33.14 -25.28 -25.54
N GLU A 639 33.52 -24.02 -25.36
CA GLU A 639 33.66 -23.05 -26.46
C GLU A 639 34.68 -23.47 -27.54
N ASP A 640 35.70 -24.26 -27.18
CA ASP A 640 36.67 -24.84 -28.13
C ASP A 640 36.15 -26.07 -28.91
N GLY A 641 34.88 -26.46 -28.67
CA GLY A 641 34.24 -27.61 -29.27
C GLY A 641 34.51 -28.94 -28.58
N SER A 642 35.38 -28.97 -27.55
CA SER A 642 35.64 -30.20 -26.79
C SER A 642 34.40 -30.62 -25.99
N GLU A 643 34.11 -31.92 -26.02
CA GLU A 643 32.96 -32.49 -25.32
C GLU A 643 33.39 -33.27 -24.08
N PHE A 644 32.58 -33.18 -23.02
CA PHE A 644 32.77 -33.92 -21.79
C PHE A 644 31.42 -34.18 -21.13
N THR A 645 31.39 -35.13 -20.19
CA THR A 645 30.16 -35.57 -19.53
C THR A 645 30.26 -35.37 -18.02
N LEU A 646 29.18 -34.93 -17.39
CA LEU A 646 29.03 -34.91 -15.94
C LEU A 646 27.86 -35.79 -15.52
N VAL A 647 27.97 -36.41 -14.34
CA VAL A 647 26.93 -37.26 -13.77
C VAL A 647 26.45 -36.66 -12.44
N SER A 648 25.14 -36.59 -12.24
CA SER A 648 24.54 -36.01 -11.04
C SER A 648 23.29 -36.75 -10.58
N SER A 649 22.97 -36.72 -9.28
CA SER A 649 21.72 -37.33 -8.78
C SER A 649 20.47 -36.58 -9.24
N HIS A 650 20.53 -35.25 -9.36
CA HIS A 650 19.41 -34.40 -9.78
C HIS A 650 19.80 -33.46 -10.92
N LEU A 651 18.84 -33.14 -11.78
CA LEU A 651 18.98 -32.12 -12.82
C LEU A 651 18.00 -30.97 -12.56
N VAL A 652 18.51 -29.74 -12.52
CA VAL A 652 17.70 -28.52 -12.38
C VAL A 652 17.85 -27.68 -13.64
N VAL A 653 16.75 -27.47 -14.36
CA VAL A 653 16.70 -26.59 -15.53
C VAL A 653 16.32 -25.18 -15.10
N ALA A 654 17.25 -24.23 -15.21
CA ALA A 654 17.13 -22.86 -14.73
C ALA A 654 17.48 -21.81 -15.82
N THR A 655 17.11 -22.08 -17.07
CA THR A 655 17.52 -21.33 -18.27
C THR A 655 16.68 -20.07 -18.56
N GLY A 656 15.94 -19.54 -17.57
CA GLY A 656 15.16 -18.31 -17.74
C GLY A 656 13.95 -18.49 -18.65
N VAL A 657 13.71 -17.56 -19.59
CA VAL A 657 12.54 -17.63 -20.51
C VAL A 657 12.58 -18.90 -21.38
N ASP A 658 13.76 -19.49 -21.59
CA ASP A 658 13.93 -20.74 -22.35
C ASP A 658 13.17 -21.92 -21.71
N ILE A 659 12.93 -21.93 -20.38
CA ILE A 659 12.12 -22.97 -19.70
C ILE A 659 10.62 -22.87 -20.04
N LEU A 660 10.20 -21.77 -20.65
CA LEU A 660 8.81 -21.50 -21.07
C LEU A 660 8.65 -21.55 -22.60
N GLY A 661 9.62 -22.11 -23.32
CA GLY A 661 9.61 -22.13 -24.78
C GLY A 661 10.05 -20.81 -25.44
N GLY A 662 10.59 -19.86 -24.67
CA GLY A 662 10.91 -18.52 -25.14
C GLY A 662 12.15 -18.38 -26.03
N GLN A 663 12.61 -19.43 -26.71
CA GLN A 663 13.80 -19.34 -27.56
C GLN A 663 13.56 -18.52 -28.84
N ARG A 664 12.30 -18.40 -29.28
CA ARG A 664 11.95 -17.72 -30.52
C ARG A 664 11.25 -16.41 -30.23
N ALA A 665 11.88 -15.32 -30.67
CA ALA A 665 11.27 -14.01 -30.70
C ALA A 665 9.96 -14.07 -31.51
N ARG A 666 8.86 -13.56 -30.94
CA ARG A 666 7.55 -13.63 -31.58
C ARG A 666 7.44 -12.53 -32.62
N ILE A 667 7.84 -12.78 -33.85
CA ILE A 667 7.67 -11.82 -34.96
C ILE A 667 6.28 -12.01 -35.58
N PRO A 668 5.37 -11.02 -35.52
CA PRO A 668 4.05 -11.12 -36.13
C PRO A 668 4.15 -11.30 -37.65
N GLN A 669 3.28 -12.12 -38.23
CA GLN A 669 3.16 -12.23 -39.68
C GLN A 669 2.42 -11.01 -40.22
N ILE A 670 3.16 -10.07 -40.79
CA ILE A 670 2.61 -8.86 -41.44
C ILE A 670 2.87 -8.97 -42.94
N PRO A 671 1.86 -8.82 -43.81
CA PRO A 671 2.07 -8.81 -45.26
C PRO A 671 3.14 -7.78 -45.65
N GLY A 672 4.07 -8.17 -46.53
CA GLY A 672 5.16 -7.28 -46.98
C GLY A 672 6.40 -7.23 -46.09
N LEU A 673 6.40 -7.85 -44.89
CA LEU A 673 7.55 -7.80 -43.97
C LEU A 673 8.87 -8.30 -44.60
N LYS A 674 8.84 -9.38 -45.40
CA LYS A 674 10.04 -9.89 -46.10
C LYS A 674 10.61 -8.90 -47.14
N GLY A 675 9.79 -7.97 -47.64
CA GLY A 675 10.19 -6.98 -48.64
C GLY A 675 10.60 -5.63 -48.07
N TYR A 676 10.49 -5.44 -46.75
CA TYR A 676 10.89 -4.21 -46.06
C TYR A 676 12.42 -4.04 -46.14
N GLN A 677 12.87 -2.87 -46.60
CA GLN A 677 14.29 -2.57 -46.83
C GLN A 677 14.96 -1.90 -45.63
N GLY A 678 14.17 -1.42 -44.66
CA GLY A 678 14.70 -0.87 -43.41
C GLY A 678 15.14 -1.97 -42.43
N ARG A 679 15.66 -1.56 -41.28
CA ARG A 679 16.13 -2.50 -40.26
C ARG A 679 14.94 -3.11 -39.50
N VAL A 680 14.97 -4.42 -39.26
CA VAL A 680 13.97 -5.12 -38.44
C VAL A 680 14.68 -5.75 -37.26
N LEU A 681 14.21 -5.47 -36.04
CA LEU A 681 14.81 -5.96 -34.79
C LEU A 681 13.73 -6.53 -33.88
N HIS A 682 14.07 -7.51 -33.07
CA HIS A 682 13.34 -7.79 -31.84
C HIS A 682 13.89 -6.95 -30.68
N SER A 683 13.09 -6.73 -29.64
CA SER A 683 13.50 -6.00 -28.43
C SER A 683 14.79 -6.52 -27.78
N THR A 684 15.10 -7.81 -27.95
CA THR A 684 16.35 -8.44 -27.49
C THR A 684 17.58 -8.06 -28.29
N GLU A 685 17.47 -7.33 -29.39
CA GLU A 685 18.59 -6.90 -30.25
C GLU A 685 18.87 -5.39 -30.12
N VAL A 686 18.05 -4.67 -29.34
CA VAL A 686 18.24 -3.25 -29.04
C VAL A 686 19.34 -3.09 -27.98
N ARG A 687 20.35 -2.26 -28.26
CA ARG A 687 21.56 -2.08 -27.43
C ARG A 687 21.91 -0.61 -27.23
N ASP A 688 22.62 -0.04 -28.20
CA ASP A 688 23.18 1.31 -28.18
C ASP A 688 22.09 2.36 -28.40
N MET A 689 22.12 3.42 -27.62
CA MET A 689 21.16 4.52 -27.64
C MET A 689 21.54 5.60 -28.66
N HIS A 690 22.81 5.68 -29.07
CA HIS A 690 23.32 6.68 -30.01
C HIS A 690 22.96 6.37 -31.48
N GLN A 691 22.63 5.12 -31.79
CA GLN A 691 22.28 4.69 -33.15
C GLN A 691 20.92 5.24 -33.65
N TRP A 692 20.15 5.89 -32.78
CA TRP A 692 18.78 6.33 -33.07
C TRP A 692 18.67 7.79 -33.51
N LEU A 693 19.74 8.58 -33.41
CA LEU A 693 19.71 9.99 -33.75
C LEU A 693 19.19 10.23 -35.17
N GLY A 694 18.10 11.00 -35.29
CA GLY A 694 17.47 11.35 -36.57
C GLY A 694 16.75 10.19 -37.28
N LYS A 695 16.57 9.03 -36.63
CA LYS A 695 15.86 7.88 -37.22
C LYS A 695 14.36 7.94 -36.96
N ARG A 696 13.57 7.45 -37.92
CA ARG A 696 12.14 7.18 -37.77
C ARG A 696 11.95 5.72 -37.37
N VAL A 697 11.39 5.48 -36.18
CA VAL A 697 11.35 4.14 -35.58
C VAL A 697 9.93 3.76 -35.21
N VAL A 698 9.50 2.56 -35.59
CA VAL A 698 8.22 1.99 -35.20
C VAL A 698 8.42 0.86 -34.20
N VAL A 699 7.77 0.95 -33.04
CA VAL A 699 7.84 -0.05 -31.97
C VAL A 699 6.52 -0.82 -31.87
N PHE A 700 6.54 -2.12 -32.15
CA PHE A 700 5.38 -3.00 -32.04
C PHE A 700 5.26 -3.58 -30.64
N GLY A 701 4.22 -3.19 -29.91
CA GLY A 701 3.93 -3.65 -28.56
C GLY A 701 3.94 -2.52 -27.53
N ALA A 702 2.97 -2.54 -26.63
CA ALA A 702 2.78 -1.55 -25.56
C ALA A 702 2.97 -2.18 -24.17
N GLY A 703 3.75 -3.25 -24.03
CA GLY A 703 4.15 -3.76 -22.71
C GLY A 703 5.34 -2.99 -22.14
N CYS A 704 5.93 -3.49 -21.04
CA CYS A 704 7.12 -2.89 -20.43
C CYS A 704 8.26 -2.64 -21.43
N SER A 705 8.75 -3.67 -22.13
CA SER A 705 9.84 -3.49 -23.11
C SER A 705 9.49 -2.51 -24.24
N GLY A 706 8.22 -2.42 -24.65
CA GLY A 706 7.80 -1.51 -25.71
C GLY A 706 7.90 -0.05 -25.28
N HIS A 707 7.41 0.26 -24.08
CA HIS A 707 7.51 1.59 -23.49
C HIS A 707 8.95 1.95 -23.14
N ASP A 708 9.70 1.05 -22.52
CA ASP A 708 11.09 1.30 -22.13
C ASP A 708 11.97 1.60 -23.35
N ILE A 709 11.78 0.86 -24.45
CA ILE A 709 12.46 1.11 -25.72
C ILE A 709 11.96 2.41 -26.36
N ALA A 710 10.65 2.67 -26.39
CA ALA A 710 10.13 3.89 -27.01
C ALA A 710 10.61 5.17 -26.29
N MET A 711 10.62 5.16 -24.96
CA MET A 711 11.20 6.23 -24.15
C MET A 711 12.71 6.38 -24.39
N ALA A 712 13.43 5.25 -24.51
CA ALA A 712 14.84 5.23 -24.84
C ALA A 712 15.12 5.86 -26.21
N LEU A 713 14.35 5.52 -27.25
CA LEU A 713 14.47 6.10 -28.58
C LEU A 713 14.27 7.62 -28.56
N CYS A 714 13.31 8.10 -27.76
CA CYS A 714 13.04 9.53 -27.60
C CYS A 714 14.25 10.25 -26.99
N LYS A 715 14.79 9.71 -25.89
CA LYS A 715 16.01 10.23 -25.25
C LYS A 715 17.25 10.13 -26.14
N GLY A 716 17.30 9.14 -27.03
CA GLY A 716 18.37 8.93 -28.01
C GLY A 716 18.30 9.84 -29.25
N GLY A 717 17.30 10.72 -29.34
CA GLY A 717 17.18 11.69 -30.43
C GLY A 717 16.58 11.13 -31.73
N ALA A 718 15.80 10.05 -31.67
CA ALA A 718 15.00 9.62 -32.82
C ALA A 718 14.08 10.76 -33.29
N SER A 719 13.99 10.98 -34.60
CA SER A 719 13.22 12.11 -35.16
C SER A 719 11.71 11.89 -35.09
N GLU A 720 11.28 10.63 -35.25
CA GLU A 720 9.88 10.25 -35.13
C GLU A 720 9.77 8.85 -34.52
N ILE A 721 8.86 8.70 -33.57
CA ILE A 721 8.61 7.41 -32.91
C ILE A 721 7.11 7.12 -33.03
N THR A 722 6.77 5.91 -33.47
CA THR A 722 5.39 5.44 -33.47
C THR A 722 5.30 4.11 -32.72
N MET A 723 4.49 4.06 -31.67
CA MET A 723 4.13 2.83 -30.98
C MET A 723 2.89 2.20 -31.63
N ILE A 724 2.98 0.90 -31.92
CA ILE A 724 1.85 0.09 -32.38
C ILE A 724 1.28 -0.70 -31.20
N GLN A 725 0.08 -0.32 -30.75
CA GLN A 725 -0.61 -1.03 -29.69
C GLN A 725 -1.36 -2.25 -30.24
N ARG A 726 -0.97 -3.45 -29.80
CA ARG A 726 -1.55 -4.73 -30.25
C ARG A 726 -2.82 -5.15 -29.51
N SER A 727 -2.91 -4.78 -28.24
CA SER A 727 -4.02 -5.13 -27.36
C SER A 727 -4.09 -4.13 -26.20
N PRO A 728 -5.25 -4.01 -25.53
CA PRO A 728 -5.38 -3.20 -24.34
C PRO A 728 -4.31 -3.55 -23.30
N THR A 729 -3.67 -2.52 -22.73
CA THR A 729 -2.53 -2.66 -21.81
C THR A 729 -2.84 -1.94 -20.50
N ALA A 730 -2.74 -2.64 -19.36
CA ALA A 730 -2.90 -2.02 -18.06
C ALA A 730 -1.69 -1.11 -17.73
N VAL A 731 -1.92 0.10 -17.26
CA VAL A 731 -0.85 1.04 -16.89
C VAL A 731 -1.03 1.44 -15.44
N ILE A 732 0.05 1.38 -14.66
CA ILE A 732 0.12 1.94 -13.31
C ILE A 732 1.41 2.74 -13.21
N SER A 733 1.39 3.93 -12.61
CA SER A 733 2.61 4.68 -12.36
C SER A 733 3.47 4.00 -11.32
N ARG A 734 4.79 4.12 -11.46
CA ARG A 734 5.75 3.61 -10.47
C ARG A 734 5.46 4.18 -9.08
N GLU A 735 5.08 5.46 -9.00
CA GLU A 735 4.76 6.13 -7.74
C GLU A 735 3.55 5.49 -7.06
N VAL A 736 2.47 5.26 -7.80
CA VAL A 736 1.26 4.60 -7.28
C VAL A 736 1.56 3.15 -6.88
N LEU A 737 2.33 2.41 -7.71
CA LEU A 737 2.74 1.05 -7.40
C LEU A 737 3.60 0.98 -6.12
N LEU A 738 4.45 1.98 -5.88
CA LEU A 738 5.30 2.06 -4.69
C LEU A 738 4.49 2.10 -3.40
N LYS A 739 3.24 2.60 -3.41
CA LYS A 739 2.36 2.64 -2.24
C LYS A 739 2.00 1.23 -1.71
N LEU A 740 2.32 0.16 -2.44
CA LEU A 740 2.13 -1.25 -2.03
C LEU A 740 3.27 -1.84 -1.20
N PHE A 741 4.45 -1.24 -1.23
CA PHE A 741 5.66 -1.80 -0.64
C PHE A 741 6.06 -1.29 0.77
N PRO A 742 5.56 -0.18 1.36
CA PRO A 742 6.12 0.34 2.62
C PRO A 742 5.98 -0.63 3.78
N ASP A 743 4.80 -1.22 3.96
CA ASP A 743 4.51 -2.08 5.12
C ASP A 743 5.31 -3.38 5.14
N LEU A 744 5.79 -3.84 3.97
CA LEU A 744 6.49 -5.13 3.83
C LEU A 744 7.97 -5.01 3.45
N TYR A 745 8.34 -4.04 2.61
CA TYR A 745 9.63 -4.05 1.93
C TYR A 745 10.43 -2.75 1.98
N THR A 746 9.79 -1.58 2.09
CA THR A 746 10.49 -0.29 1.93
C THR A 746 10.35 0.69 3.11
N GLY A 747 9.43 0.46 4.05
CA GLY A 747 9.23 1.33 5.20
C GLY A 747 10.13 0.97 6.40
N ASP A 748 10.35 1.94 7.28
CA ASP A 748 11.25 1.80 8.45
C ASP A 748 10.80 0.72 9.45
N ASN A 749 9.51 0.43 9.50
CA ASN A 749 8.92 -0.58 10.39
C ASN A 749 8.63 -1.91 9.68
N ARG A 750 9.21 -2.14 8.49
CA ARG A 750 9.01 -3.37 7.73
C ARG A 750 9.50 -4.59 8.52
N PRO A 751 8.84 -5.75 8.39
CA PRO A 751 9.34 -6.98 8.98
C PRO A 751 10.63 -7.44 8.26
N PRO A 752 11.38 -8.40 8.86
CA PRO A 752 12.48 -9.07 8.16
C PRO A 752 12.04 -9.62 6.80
N ILE A 753 12.92 -9.61 5.79
CA ILE A 753 12.56 -9.94 4.39
C ILE A 753 11.89 -11.31 4.25
N ASN A 754 12.37 -12.34 4.96
CA ASN A 754 11.75 -13.66 4.93
C ASN A 754 10.30 -13.64 5.43
N VAL A 755 10.04 -12.84 6.47
CA VAL A 755 8.68 -12.62 7.01
C VAL A 755 7.84 -11.81 6.03
N ALA A 756 8.41 -10.80 5.39
CA ALA A 756 7.74 -10.02 4.36
C ALA A 756 7.31 -10.91 3.17
N ASP A 757 8.19 -11.80 2.71
CA ASP A 757 7.91 -12.75 1.62
C ASP A 757 6.80 -13.73 1.99
N GLU A 758 6.81 -14.27 3.22
CA GLU A 758 5.73 -15.10 3.74
C GLU A 758 4.39 -14.37 3.75
N LEU A 759 4.33 -13.15 4.31
CA LEU A 759 3.11 -12.35 4.38
C LEU A 759 2.60 -11.95 2.97
N TYR A 760 3.52 -11.64 2.06
CA TYR A 760 3.18 -11.31 0.67
C TYR A 760 2.56 -12.52 -0.08
N LEU A 761 3.03 -13.73 0.20
CA LEU A 761 2.55 -14.98 -0.41
C LEU A 761 1.39 -15.64 0.35
N ALA A 762 1.11 -15.18 1.57
CA ALA A 762 0.15 -15.80 2.48
C ALA A 762 -1.31 -15.74 2.00
N LEU A 763 -1.65 -14.77 1.15
CA LEU A 763 -3.00 -14.63 0.59
C LEU A 763 -3.12 -15.45 -0.70
N PRO A 764 -3.89 -16.55 -0.73
CA PRO A 764 -4.07 -17.37 -1.94
C PRO A 764 -4.77 -16.60 -3.06
N THR A 765 -4.59 -17.00 -4.33
CA THR A 765 -5.01 -16.20 -5.50
C THR A 765 -6.48 -15.73 -5.49
N PRO A 766 -7.51 -16.54 -5.14
CA PRO A 766 -8.89 -16.09 -5.01
C PRO A 766 -9.09 -15.03 -3.93
N ALA A 767 -8.50 -15.23 -2.74
CA ALA A 767 -8.58 -14.25 -1.64
C ALA A 767 -7.81 -12.97 -2.02
N SER A 768 -6.66 -13.13 -2.68
CA SER A 768 -5.86 -12.05 -3.23
C SER A 768 -6.62 -11.27 -4.30
N LYS A 769 -7.39 -11.91 -5.19
CA LYS A 769 -8.17 -11.23 -6.23
C LYS A 769 -9.25 -10.34 -5.63
N VAL A 770 -9.92 -10.79 -4.56
CA VAL A 770 -10.93 -9.98 -3.86
C VAL A 770 -10.26 -8.79 -3.14
N LEU A 771 -9.23 -9.05 -2.33
CA LEU A 771 -8.57 -8.02 -1.53
C LEU A 771 -7.73 -7.04 -2.36
N ARG A 772 -6.87 -7.56 -3.24
CA ARG A 772 -6.01 -6.75 -4.10
C ARG A 772 -6.79 -6.13 -5.25
N GLY A 773 -7.86 -6.75 -5.76
CA GLY A 773 -8.68 -6.16 -6.82
C GLY A 773 -9.32 -4.83 -6.39
N SER A 774 -9.90 -4.78 -5.18
CA SER A 774 -10.42 -3.54 -4.60
C SER A 774 -9.33 -2.51 -4.29
N MET A 775 -8.14 -2.97 -3.86
CA MET A 775 -6.98 -2.10 -3.68
C MET A 775 -6.47 -1.52 -5.02
N MET A 776 -6.41 -2.32 -6.08
CA MET A 776 -5.99 -1.88 -7.41
C MET A 776 -6.98 -0.89 -8.02
N ALA A 777 -8.29 -1.11 -7.85
CA ALA A 777 -9.31 -0.16 -8.24
C ALA A 777 -9.06 1.22 -7.63
N LYS A 778 -8.82 1.26 -6.31
CA LYS A 778 -8.50 2.50 -5.60
C LYS A 778 -7.17 3.13 -6.04
N LEU A 779 -6.15 2.32 -6.32
CA LEU A 779 -4.89 2.84 -6.86
C LEU A 779 -5.05 3.39 -8.28
N ALA A 780 -5.93 2.82 -9.10
CA ALA A 780 -6.22 3.33 -10.43
C ALA A 780 -6.79 4.76 -10.39
N LEU A 781 -7.56 5.11 -9.35
CA LEU A 781 -8.04 6.49 -9.14
C LEU A 781 -6.90 7.49 -8.97
N LEU A 782 -5.76 7.08 -8.40
CA LEU A 782 -4.60 7.96 -8.24
C LEU A 782 -3.92 8.25 -9.59
N ASP A 783 -4.06 7.35 -10.57
CA ASP A 783 -3.56 7.52 -11.93
C ASP A 783 -4.65 8.03 -12.90
N ALA A 784 -5.82 8.48 -12.41
CA ALA A 784 -6.96 8.82 -13.25
C ALA A 784 -6.63 9.91 -14.31
N ASP A 785 -5.88 10.95 -13.93
CA ASP A 785 -5.43 11.99 -14.86
C ASP A 785 -4.52 11.42 -15.97
N LEU A 786 -3.57 10.56 -15.60
CA LEU A 786 -2.70 9.87 -16.55
C LEU A 786 -3.51 8.99 -17.51
N HIS A 787 -4.47 8.22 -16.98
CA HIS A 787 -5.34 7.35 -17.77
C HIS A 787 -6.22 8.16 -18.73
N CYS A 788 -6.80 9.28 -18.29
CA CYS A 788 -7.57 10.18 -19.14
C CYS A 788 -6.74 10.74 -20.28
N LYS A 789 -5.51 11.21 -20.00
CA LYS A 789 -4.58 11.73 -21.01
C LYS A 789 -4.17 10.66 -22.01
N LEU A 790 -3.87 9.44 -21.55
CA LEU A 790 -3.57 8.30 -22.42
C LEU A 790 -4.75 7.93 -23.33
N GLN A 791 -5.96 7.87 -22.78
CA GLN A 791 -7.18 7.58 -23.56
C GLN A 791 -7.45 8.68 -24.60
N ALA A 792 -7.24 9.96 -24.24
CA ALA A 792 -7.35 11.08 -25.17
C ALA A 792 -6.32 10.99 -26.33
N ALA A 793 -5.12 10.46 -26.06
CA ALA A 793 -4.13 10.14 -27.09
C ALA A 793 -4.43 8.85 -27.88
N GLY A 794 -5.57 8.18 -27.62
CA GLY A 794 -6.01 6.98 -28.32
C GLY A 794 -5.47 5.66 -27.74
N PHE A 795 -4.85 5.68 -26.57
CA PHE A 795 -4.33 4.48 -25.91
C PHE A 795 -5.45 3.63 -25.30
N GLN A 796 -5.42 2.33 -25.61
CA GLN A 796 -6.41 1.36 -25.14
C GLN A 796 -6.00 0.80 -23.77
N LEU A 797 -6.73 1.20 -22.73
CA LEU A 797 -6.66 0.57 -21.41
C LEU A 797 -7.64 -0.63 -21.36
N PRO A 798 -7.36 -1.69 -20.56
CA PRO A 798 -8.26 -2.82 -20.41
C PRO A 798 -9.57 -2.42 -19.72
N PRO A 799 -10.67 -3.14 -19.99
CA PRO A 799 -11.95 -2.89 -19.31
C PRO A 799 -11.88 -3.35 -17.84
N GLY A 800 -12.11 -2.42 -16.91
CA GLY A 800 -12.14 -2.68 -15.47
C GLY A 800 -10.78 -2.52 -14.77
N GLU A 801 -10.82 -1.98 -13.56
CA GLU A 801 -9.64 -1.52 -12.81
C GLU A 801 -8.86 -2.66 -12.09
N SER A 802 -9.33 -3.91 -12.16
CA SER A 802 -8.78 -5.05 -11.39
C SER A 802 -7.81 -5.97 -12.16
N ASP A 803 -7.54 -5.69 -13.44
CA ASP A 803 -6.82 -6.61 -14.34
C ASP A 803 -5.27 -6.48 -14.23
N PHE A 804 -4.73 -5.47 -13.54
CA PHE A 804 -3.27 -5.26 -13.48
C PHE A 804 -2.54 -6.43 -12.78
N ILE A 805 -3.01 -6.87 -11.62
CA ILE A 805 -2.36 -7.94 -10.85
C ILE A 805 -2.41 -9.28 -11.59
N GLU A 806 -3.54 -9.59 -12.23
CA GLU A 806 -3.69 -10.81 -13.04
C GLU A 806 -2.73 -10.80 -14.23
N ARG A 807 -2.56 -9.64 -14.88
CA ARG A 807 -1.59 -9.48 -15.97
C ARG A 807 -0.15 -9.60 -15.52
N LEU A 808 0.17 -9.11 -14.32
CA LEU A 808 1.49 -9.20 -13.71
C LEU A 808 1.83 -10.64 -13.31
N THR A 809 0.94 -11.33 -12.59
CA THR A 809 1.25 -12.60 -11.94
C THR A 809 0.94 -13.83 -12.81
N VAL A 810 -0.16 -13.78 -13.58
CA VAL A 810 -0.65 -14.90 -14.39
C VAL A 810 -0.24 -14.75 -15.86
N ARG A 811 -0.68 -13.67 -16.52
CA ARG A 811 -0.43 -13.47 -17.96
C ARG A 811 1.04 -13.16 -18.26
N ARG A 812 1.75 -12.55 -17.30
CA ARG A 812 3.13 -12.07 -17.41
C ARG A 812 3.37 -11.21 -18.65
N GLY A 813 2.40 -10.34 -18.95
CA GLY A 813 2.42 -9.45 -20.11
C GLY A 813 1.12 -8.68 -20.28
N GLY A 814 1.14 -7.65 -21.14
CA GLY A 814 -0.01 -6.78 -21.36
C GLY A 814 -0.25 -5.76 -20.24
N TYR A 815 0.79 -5.45 -19.47
CA TYR A 815 0.82 -4.39 -18.47
C TYR A 815 2.10 -3.56 -18.65
N TYR A 816 2.09 -2.35 -18.09
CA TYR A 816 3.23 -1.44 -17.98
C TYR A 816 3.24 -0.75 -16.62
N ILE A 817 4.45 -0.65 -16.04
CA ILE A 817 4.71 0.16 -14.85
C ILE A 817 5.36 1.43 -15.35
N ASP A 818 4.61 2.53 -15.35
CA ASP A 818 5.01 3.77 -15.98
C ASP A 818 6.19 4.43 -15.28
N GLN A 819 7.21 4.71 -16.09
CA GLN A 819 8.44 5.41 -15.69
C GLN A 819 8.55 6.77 -16.40
N GLY A 820 7.43 7.28 -16.95
CA GLY A 820 7.34 8.54 -17.71
C GLY A 820 7.10 8.36 -19.21
N CYS A 821 7.13 7.14 -19.76
CA CYS A 821 6.84 6.92 -21.18
C CYS A 821 5.37 7.24 -21.52
N SER A 822 4.45 7.02 -20.59
CA SER A 822 3.02 7.29 -20.78
C SER A 822 2.76 8.79 -20.97
N GLY A 823 3.52 9.66 -20.30
CA GLY A 823 3.49 11.11 -20.52
C GLY A 823 3.89 11.49 -21.95
N LEU A 824 4.93 10.86 -22.50
CA LEU A 824 5.39 11.09 -23.88
C LEU A 824 4.38 10.60 -24.93
N ILE A 825 3.54 9.62 -24.61
CA ILE A 825 2.43 9.22 -25.48
C ILE A 825 1.30 10.24 -25.38
N ALA A 826 0.96 10.66 -24.15
CA ALA A 826 -0.09 11.62 -23.88
C ALA A 826 0.14 12.99 -24.51
N ASP A 827 1.39 13.48 -24.53
CA ASP A 827 1.74 14.77 -25.13
C ASP A 827 2.02 14.72 -26.65
N GLY A 828 2.00 13.51 -27.24
CA GLY A 828 2.23 13.29 -28.67
C GLY A 828 3.69 13.17 -29.10
N SER A 829 4.66 13.23 -28.19
CA SER A 829 6.07 12.98 -28.49
C SER A 829 6.32 11.57 -29.04
N ILE A 830 5.51 10.60 -28.62
CA ILE A 830 5.44 9.25 -29.17
C ILE A 830 4.08 9.07 -29.81
N ASN A 831 4.05 8.94 -31.14
CA ASN A 831 2.81 8.69 -31.87
C ASN A 831 2.25 7.30 -31.53
N LEU A 832 0.93 7.17 -31.58
CA LEU A 832 0.25 5.90 -31.30
C LEU A 832 -0.64 5.48 -32.49
N LYS A 833 -0.55 4.20 -32.88
CA LYS A 833 -1.46 3.58 -33.84
C LYS A 833 -1.92 2.21 -33.36
N PRO A 834 -3.19 1.82 -33.58
CA PRO A 834 -3.66 0.49 -33.21
C PRO A 834 -3.22 -0.55 -34.25
N TYR A 835 -2.87 -1.76 -33.82
CA TYR A 835 -2.36 -2.81 -34.71
C TYR A 835 -3.34 -3.20 -35.83
N ASN A 836 -4.65 -3.16 -35.56
CA ASN A 836 -5.70 -3.47 -36.54
C ASN A 836 -5.83 -2.43 -37.66
N SER A 837 -5.17 -1.28 -37.56
CA SER A 837 -5.10 -0.29 -38.64
C SER A 837 -4.06 -0.64 -39.69
N ILE A 838 -3.19 -1.63 -39.46
CA ILE A 838 -2.11 -1.98 -40.39
C ILE A 838 -2.63 -2.93 -41.48
N GLN A 839 -2.46 -2.55 -42.74
CA GLN A 839 -2.77 -3.39 -43.89
C GLN A 839 -1.56 -4.23 -44.32
N SER A 840 -0.40 -3.59 -44.50
CA SER A 840 0.85 -4.23 -44.93
C SER A 840 2.07 -3.36 -44.64
N LEU A 841 3.26 -3.91 -44.86
CA LEU A 841 4.51 -3.15 -44.92
C LEU A 841 4.88 -2.88 -46.38
N ALA A 842 5.25 -1.64 -46.67
CA ALA A 842 5.89 -1.23 -47.91
C ALA A 842 7.41 -1.40 -47.80
N SER A 843 8.16 -1.14 -48.88
CA SER A 843 9.63 -1.24 -48.85
C SER A 843 10.29 -0.28 -47.85
N ASN A 844 9.65 0.85 -47.51
CA ASN A 844 10.21 1.90 -46.65
C ASN A 844 9.26 2.35 -45.51
N GLY A 845 8.25 1.54 -45.16
CA GLY A 845 7.29 1.96 -44.15
C GLY A 845 6.09 1.03 -43.97
N ILE A 846 5.05 1.57 -43.34
CA ILE A 846 3.79 0.90 -43.03
C ILE A 846 2.67 1.49 -43.88
N VAL A 847 1.80 0.63 -44.41
CA VAL A 847 0.56 1.02 -45.08
C VAL A 847 -0.62 0.68 -44.17
N PHE A 848 -1.45 1.67 -43.89
CA PHE A 848 -2.65 1.50 -43.07
C PHE A 848 -3.88 1.19 -43.92
N THR A 849 -4.91 0.63 -43.29
CA THR A 849 -6.17 0.22 -43.95
C THR A 849 -6.97 1.37 -44.54
N ASN A 850 -6.74 2.60 -44.07
CA ASN A 850 -7.31 3.82 -44.63
C ASN A 850 -6.50 4.38 -45.83
N GLY A 851 -5.41 3.72 -46.22
CA GLY A 851 -4.52 4.14 -47.30
C GLY A 851 -3.34 5.01 -46.89
N ASP A 852 -3.29 5.47 -45.63
CA ASP A 852 -2.18 6.29 -45.11
C ASP A 852 -0.87 5.51 -45.11
N LYS A 853 0.24 6.22 -45.26
CA LYS A 853 1.59 5.64 -45.23
C LYS A 853 2.43 6.29 -44.14
N LEU A 854 3.09 5.48 -43.32
CA LEU A 854 4.07 5.92 -42.34
C LEU A 854 5.46 5.45 -42.77
N SER A 855 6.37 6.39 -43.02
CA SER A 855 7.77 6.05 -43.32
C SER A 855 8.48 5.56 -42.06
N ALA A 856 9.29 4.52 -42.19
CA ALA A 856 10.07 3.99 -41.09
C ALA A 856 11.45 3.56 -41.59
N ASP A 857 12.49 3.88 -40.82
CA ASP A 857 13.85 3.40 -41.09
C ASP A 857 14.12 2.10 -40.31
N THR A 858 13.48 1.93 -39.15
CA THR A 858 13.59 0.75 -38.30
C THR A 858 12.24 0.32 -37.74
N ILE A 859 11.99 -0.99 -37.74
CA ILE A 859 10.87 -1.64 -37.04
C ILE A 859 11.43 -2.47 -35.89
N ILE A 860 10.93 -2.23 -34.67
CA ILE A 860 11.30 -2.97 -33.47
C ILE A 860 10.08 -3.74 -32.96
N PHE A 861 10.22 -5.06 -32.85
CA PHE A 861 9.22 -5.94 -32.27
C PHE A 861 9.45 -6.13 -30.76
N ALA A 862 8.64 -5.47 -29.94
CA ALA A 862 8.55 -5.68 -28.49
C ALA A 862 7.35 -6.61 -28.17
N THR A 863 7.34 -7.76 -28.84
CA THR A 863 6.16 -8.61 -28.98
C THR A 863 6.17 -9.87 -28.12
N GLY A 864 7.24 -10.06 -27.34
CA GLY A 864 7.46 -11.22 -26.48
C GLY A 864 8.06 -12.40 -27.25
N PHE A 865 7.97 -13.58 -26.65
CA PHE A 865 8.45 -14.83 -27.24
C PHE A 865 7.29 -15.79 -27.52
N GLU A 866 7.54 -16.79 -28.37
CA GLU A 866 6.59 -17.88 -28.59
C GLU A 866 6.42 -18.70 -27.30
N SER A 867 5.18 -19.13 -27.01
CA SER A 867 4.83 -19.92 -25.81
C SER A 867 4.87 -21.43 -26.05
N ASP A 868 5.01 -21.86 -27.29
CA ASP A 868 4.72 -23.23 -27.72
C ASP A 868 6.00 -23.99 -28.10
N ALA A 869 7.18 -23.41 -27.91
CA ALA A 869 8.44 -24.11 -28.18
C ALA A 869 8.76 -25.10 -27.04
N LYS A 870 9.36 -26.24 -27.40
CA LYS A 870 9.84 -27.25 -26.43
C LYS A 870 10.88 -26.61 -25.49
N PRO A 871 10.61 -26.50 -24.17
CA PRO A 871 11.53 -25.85 -23.25
C PRO A 871 12.76 -26.74 -23.01
N ALA A 872 13.99 -26.22 -23.05
CA ALA A 872 15.22 -27.01 -22.79
C ALA A 872 15.49 -28.18 -23.77
N SER A 873 15.61 -27.89 -25.06
CA SER A 873 15.81 -28.84 -26.19
C SER A 873 16.92 -29.90 -26.07
N PHE A 874 17.73 -29.88 -25.01
CA PHE A 874 18.73 -30.91 -24.71
C PHE A 874 18.14 -32.12 -23.96
N LEU A 875 16.88 -32.06 -23.52
CA LEU A 875 16.14 -33.21 -23.00
C LEU A 875 15.44 -33.96 -24.14
N ASP A 876 15.32 -35.27 -23.99
CA ASP A 876 14.60 -36.11 -24.94
C ASP A 876 13.09 -35.79 -24.99
N GLU A 877 12.44 -36.02 -26.13
CA GLU A 877 11.01 -35.76 -26.31
C GLU A 877 10.11 -36.54 -25.34
N SER A 878 10.53 -37.74 -24.95
CA SER A 878 9.81 -38.59 -23.99
C SER A 878 9.68 -37.94 -22.62
N VAL A 879 10.65 -37.12 -22.19
CA VAL A 879 10.60 -36.40 -20.90
C VAL A 879 9.38 -35.47 -20.86
N TYR A 880 9.11 -34.75 -21.94
CA TYR A 880 7.97 -33.82 -22.00
C TYR A 880 6.61 -34.52 -22.07
N THR A 881 6.58 -35.77 -22.50
CA THR A 881 5.36 -36.58 -22.46
C THR A 881 4.95 -36.85 -21.02
N VAL A 882 5.92 -36.94 -20.10
CA VAL A 882 5.68 -37.14 -18.66
C VAL A 882 5.49 -35.82 -17.94
N THR A 883 6.36 -34.83 -18.16
CA THR A 883 6.28 -33.55 -17.42
C THR A 883 5.09 -32.69 -17.87
N GLY A 884 4.61 -32.89 -19.10
CA GLY A 884 3.59 -32.05 -19.71
C GLY A 884 4.05 -30.60 -19.89
N LYS A 885 3.08 -29.68 -19.83
CA LYS A 885 3.32 -28.24 -19.98
C LYS A 885 4.09 -27.69 -18.78
N ILE A 886 5.15 -26.92 -19.03
CA ILE A 886 5.87 -26.16 -18.01
C ILE A 886 5.50 -24.68 -18.09
N GLY A 887 5.16 -24.09 -16.95
CA GLY A 887 4.72 -22.70 -16.82
C GLY A 887 3.23 -22.45 -17.13
N GLY A 888 2.79 -21.23 -16.81
CA GLY A 888 1.37 -20.92 -16.62
C GLY A 888 0.91 -21.29 -15.21
N ILE A 889 -0.41 -21.31 -14.99
CA ILE A 889 -1.04 -21.71 -13.73
C ILE A 889 -1.93 -22.93 -13.96
N ASP A 890 -1.97 -23.86 -13.00
CA ASP A 890 -2.90 -24.98 -13.00
C ASP A 890 -4.29 -24.59 -12.46
N GLU A 891 -5.20 -25.56 -12.38
CA GLU A 891 -6.57 -25.37 -11.89
C GLU A 891 -6.64 -24.93 -10.41
N GLU A 892 -5.57 -25.19 -9.65
CA GLU A 892 -5.42 -24.72 -8.27
C GLU A 892 -4.83 -23.31 -8.20
N GLY A 893 -4.32 -22.76 -9.31
CA GLY A 893 -3.71 -21.44 -9.36
C GLY A 893 -2.21 -21.43 -9.02
N GLU A 894 -1.56 -22.60 -8.99
CA GLU A 894 -0.11 -22.73 -8.77
C GLU A 894 0.66 -22.83 -10.09
N ALA A 895 1.93 -22.43 -10.06
CA ALA A 895 2.77 -22.47 -11.26
C ALA A 895 3.03 -23.91 -11.72
N ILE A 896 2.79 -24.21 -13.00
CA ILE A 896 2.94 -25.57 -13.52
C ILE A 896 4.41 -25.95 -13.65
N GLY A 897 4.83 -26.99 -12.92
CA GLY A 897 6.16 -27.62 -13.02
C GLY A 897 7.34 -26.78 -12.49
N LEU A 898 7.11 -25.55 -12.03
CA LEU A 898 8.15 -24.67 -11.50
C LEU A 898 8.30 -24.83 -9.98
N TRP A 899 9.54 -25.02 -9.52
CA TRP A 899 9.93 -25.13 -8.11
C TRP A 899 9.33 -26.32 -7.32
N ARG A 900 8.62 -27.21 -8.02
CA ARG A 900 7.95 -28.40 -7.50
C ARG A 900 8.32 -29.63 -8.34
N PRO A 901 7.97 -30.87 -7.93
CA PRO A 901 8.29 -32.06 -8.70
C PRO A 901 7.77 -31.95 -10.13
N SER A 902 8.61 -32.23 -11.12
CA SER A 902 8.24 -32.11 -12.55
C SER A 902 7.32 -33.23 -13.03
N GLY A 903 7.14 -34.29 -12.23
CA GLY A 903 6.53 -35.55 -12.65
C GLY A 903 7.53 -36.54 -13.25
N TYR A 904 8.73 -36.08 -13.62
CA TYR A 904 9.83 -36.92 -14.04
C TYR A 904 10.86 -37.07 -12.91
N ASP A 905 11.41 -38.27 -12.75
CA ASP A 905 12.29 -38.60 -11.64
C ASP A 905 13.53 -37.70 -11.61
N HIS A 906 13.77 -37.10 -10.44
CA HIS A 906 14.95 -36.28 -10.15
C HIS A 906 15.16 -35.05 -11.07
N LEU A 907 14.14 -34.64 -11.83
CA LEU A 907 14.17 -33.46 -12.71
C LEU A 907 13.35 -32.31 -12.13
N TRP A 908 13.91 -31.10 -12.20
CA TRP A 908 13.31 -29.89 -11.65
C TRP A 908 13.40 -28.72 -12.62
N PHE A 909 12.41 -27.82 -12.58
CA PHE A 909 12.45 -26.54 -13.31
C PHE A 909 12.42 -25.37 -12.32
N ALA A 910 13.25 -24.36 -12.56
CA ALA A 910 13.40 -23.20 -11.69
C ALA A 910 13.39 -21.91 -12.53
N GLY A 911 12.56 -20.93 -12.15
CA GLY A 911 12.48 -19.67 -12.88
C GLY A 911 11.55 -18.63 -12.27
N GLY A 912 11.52 -17.44 -12.88
CA GLY A 912 10.75 -16.29 -12.39
C GLY A 912 11.61 -15.05 -12.17
N ASP A 913 11.02 -14.04 -11.55
CA ASP A 913 11.75 -12.85 -11.09
C ASP A 913 12.63 -13.17 -9.86
N LEU A 914 13.39 -12.18 -9.41
CA LEU A 914 14.31 -12.33 -8.28
C LEU A 914 13.60 -12.64 -6.96
N PHE A 915 12.39 -12.11 -6.74
CA PHE A 915 11.56 -12.43 -5.59
C PHE A 915 11.22 -13.94 -5.57
N ASN A 916 10.70 -14.47 -6.68
CA ASN A 916 10.38 -15.88 -6.81
C ASN A 916 11.62 -16.75 -6.60
N CYS A 917 12.76 -16.37 -7.21
CA CYS A 917 14.01 -17.10 -7.05
C CYS A 917 14.51 -17.09 -5.60
N ARG A 918 14.42 -15.97 -4.87
CA ARG A 918 14.82 -15.89 -3.46
C ARG A 918 13.99 -16.79 -2.57
N PHE A 919 12.68 -16.79 -2.77
CA PHE A 919 11.74 -17.53 -1.94
C PHE A 919 11.76 -19.04 -2.26
N TYR A 920 11.46 -19.41 -3.52
CA TYR A 920 11.22 -20.80 -3.90
C TYR A 920 12.48 -21.65 -4.02
N SER A 921 13.67 -21.05 -4.23
CA SER A 921 14.93 -21.81 -4.23
C SER A 921 15.17 -22.55 -2.92
N ARG A 922 14.71 -22.00 -1.77
CA ARG A 922 14.80 -22.68 -0.48
C ARG A 922 13.97 -23.96 -0.48
N LEU A 923 12.71 -23.88 -0.94
CA LEU A 923 11.80 -25.02 -1.00
C LEU A 923 12.28 -26.10 -1.97
N LEU A 924 12.84 -25.72 -3.12
CA LEU A 924 13.43 -26.67 -4.05
C LEU A 924 14.63 -27.40 -3.42
N ALA A 925 15.53 -26.67 -2.75
CA ALA A 925 16.70 -27.26 -2.11
C ALA A 925 16.31 -28.24 -0.98
N LEU A 926 15.29 -27.90 -0.18
CA LEU A 926 14.76 -28.78 0.87
C LEU A 926 14.08 -30.04 0.29
N GLN A 927 13.40 -29.93 -0.86
CA GLN A 927 12.84 -31.10 -1.55
C GLN A 927 13.93 -32.04 -2.05
N ILE A 928 14.99 -31.50 -2.66
CA ILE A 928 16.15 -32.28 -3.11
C ILE A 928 16.80 -32.99 -1.91
N LEU A 929 17.02 -32.28 -0.80
CA LEU A 929 17.59 -32.85 0.41
C LEU A 929 16.73 -33.99 0.99
N ARG A 930 15.39 -33.83 1.01
CA ARG A 930 14.47 -34.89 1.46
C ARG A 930 14.59 -36.17 0.64
N LEU A 931 14.70 -36.07 -0.69
CA LEU A 931 14.80 -37.24 -1.56
C LEU A 931 16.13 -38.00 -1.40
N GLN A 932 17.20 -37.32 -0.99
CA GLN A 932 18.47 -37.99 -0.68
C GLN A 932 18.43 -38.80 0.61
N GLY A 933 17.60 -38.41 1.59
CA GLY A 933 17.47 -39.17 2.84
C GLY A 933 16.58 -40.42 2.73
N SER A 934 15.70 -40.47 1.73
CA SER A 934 14.79 -41.62 1.53
C SER A 934 15.40 -42.76 0.70
N SER A 935 16.61 -42.59 0.15
CA SER A 935 17.26 -43.62 -0.68
C SER A 935 17.95 -44.72 0.14
N ASP A 936 18.01 -44.58 1.46
CA ASP A 936 18.65 -45.55 2.37
C ASP A 936 17.70 -46.71 2.80
N GLU A 937 16.41 -46.70 2.40
CA GLU A 937 15.39 -47.70 2.81
C GLU A 937 14.88 -48.65 1.70
N VAL A 938 15.51 -48.69 0.51
CA VAL A 938 15.11 -49.63 -0.57
C VAL A 938 16.22 -50.59 -0.97
#